data_AF-A0AAD7TZJ4-F1
#
_entry.id   AF-A0AAD7TZJ4-F1
#
_cell.length_a   1.000
_cell.length_b   1.000
_cell.length_c   1.000
_cell.angle_alpha   90.00
_cell.angle_beta   90.00
_cell.angle_gamma   90.00
#
_symmetry.space_group_name_H-M   'P 1'
#
loop_
_entity.id
_entity.type
_entity.pdbx_description
1 polymer ?
#
loop_
_entity_poly.entity_id
_entity_poly.type
_entity_poly.pdbx_seq_one_letter_code
_entity_poly.pdbx_strand_id
1 'polypeptide(L)'
;MPHSAIPQDGFIDFPYHGESYQTYYKIFGDLEKRTRTPIVVLHGGPGLSHDYVLPLADLAEQGYPVIFYDQIGNARSTHLPDKPLTFWTIDLFLDELENLLKHFQIQDEYNIVGHSWGGMMSPEFVVRRHPPGLRRLVISDSPASIALWAESAKELVSKFSDEVKEAFKKGFEDRERYWKARLEVYAVHGCRVKPFPKELEYSLLQIYGENADRTVDKAPILDGWTIIDRLHQVDVPTLVINGRYDIAQDFTTKPFADNIPGAKWITFEDSSHTPFWEERERYMKVVGEFLAAEVVYFPSFLSPSPSSSASMAEIHDQFDTILILDFGSQYSHLITRRCRELNVYAELMPCTQKIKDLNFKPKGVILSGSPYSVYDKDAPHVDPEVFELGVPVLGICYGLQEMAWNMKGKVAKCEHREYGFAQVQISKIGGESKGADALFEGLGDELQVWMSHGDQLSELPPDFHVIGRTSTAPYAAIAHNTKPFYGIQFHPEVTHSKRGKEVISRFVVSICGCRQHWTMEEFIGKEIARIREICGPKGRVIGAVSGGVDSSVAAKLMHEAIGDRFHAIMVDNGVLRLNEAKQVHEMLNKDLGVNLTVVDASDLFLSRLEGIEDPEQKRKIIGNTFIHVFEAEAAKIEAAAAEEEARGGEAKGKIEWLLQGTLYPDVIESISFKGPSATIKTHHNVGGLLKDMKLKLIEPLRELFKDEVRALGRLLSIPDHLVQRHPFPGPGLAIRILGPVTRDQVKILQQADNIYIEEIRKAGLYNQISQAFAVLLPVKAVGVMGDARTYEQVIALRAVQSEDFMTADWFVFPAEVLRRISSRITNEVAGINRVTYDISSKPPATVEWL
;
A
#
# COMPACT_ATOMS: atom_id res chain seq x y z
N MET A 1 1.70 -39.65 19.87
CA MET A 1 3.10 -39.17 20.00
C MET A 1 3.84 -39.69 18.77
N PRO A 2 4.53 -38.83 18.02
CA PRO A 2 5.36 -39.25 16.89
C PRO A 2 6.44 -40.23 17.36
N HIS A 3 6.79 -41.20 16.52
CA HIS A 3 7.51 -42.41 16.92
C HIS A 3 9.05 -42.26 17.01
N SER A 4 9.64 -41.08 16.73
CA SER A 4 11.06 -41.01 16.36
C SER A 4 11.97 -40.00 17.07
N ALA A 5 11.50 -39.14 17.98
CA ALA A 5 12.40 -38.26 18.75
C ALA A 5 11.90 -37.99 20.17
N ILE A 6 12.80 -38.05 21.16
CA ILE A 6 12.53 -37.63 22.54
C ILE A 6 12.41 -36.08 22.52
N PRO A 7 11.28 -35.49 22.95
CA PRO A 7 11.13 -34.05 22.94
C PRO A 7 12.10 -33.40 23.93
N GLN A 8 12.62 -32.22 23.58
CA GLN A 8 13.41 -31.39 24.47
C GLN A 8 12.51 -30.33 25.09
N ASP A 9 12.47 -30.23 26.41
CA ASP A 9 11.74 -29.17 27.10
C ASP A 9 12.61 -28.47 28.13
N GLY A 10 12.16 -27.28 28.53
CA GLY A 10 12.92 -26.44 29.42
C GLY A 10 12.27 -25.08 29.63
N PHE A 11 13.04 -24.18 30.21
CA PHE A 11 12.64 -22.80 30.49
C PHE A 11 13.65 -21.85 29.88
N ILE A 12 13.16 -20.73 29.36
CA ILE A 12 13.99 -19.60 28.95
C ILE A 12 13.66 -18.40 29.83
N ASP A 13 14.66 -17.58 30.12
CA ASP A 13 14.44 -16.32 30.80
C ASP A 13 13.79 -15.32 29.83
N PHE A 14 12.73 -14.68 30.30
CA PHE A 14 12.02 -13.60 29.61
C PHE A 14 12.19 -12.30 30.42
N PRO A 15 13.17 -11.45 30.06
CA PRO A 15 13.35 -10.15 30.68
C PRO A 15 12.27 -9.18 30.19
N TYR A 16 11.48 -8.63 31.11
CA TYR A 16 10.41 -7.68 30.78
C TYR A 16 10.29 -6.61 31.87
N HIS A 17 10.41 -5.33 31.48
CA HIS A 17 10.34 -4.16 32.37
C HIS A 17 11.23 -4.22 33.64
N GLY A 18 12.44 -4.77 33.51
CA GLY A 18 13.42 -4.83 34.61
C GLY A 18 13.24 -6.00 35.59
N GLU A 19 12.25 -6.86 35.36
CA GLU A 19 12.11 -8.16 36.00
C GLU A 19 12.43 -9.27 34.99
N SER A 20 12.73 -10.48 35.47
CA SER A 20 12.93 -11.65 34.62
C SER A 20 11.93 -12.73 35.00
N TYR A 21 11.17 -13.18 34.03
CA TYR A 21 10.22 -14.28 34.14
C TYR A 21 10.76 -15.51 33.41
N GLN A 22 10.06 -16.63 33.48
CA GLN A 22 10.42 -17.86 32.79
C GLN A 22 9.29 -18.30 31.85
N THR A 23 9.63 -18.51 30.59
CA THR A 23 8.78 -19.08 29.55
C THR A 23 9.16 -20.54 29.36
N TYR A 24 8.22 -21.46 29.61
CA TYR A 24 8.39 -22.88 29.34
C TYR A 24 8.25 -23.16 27.84
N TYR A 25 9.10 -24.04 27.32
CA TYR A 25 9.02 -24.50 25.94
C TYR A 25 9.14 -26.02 25.83
N LYS A 26 8.71 -26.55 24.68
CA LYS A 26 8.87 -27.94 24.28
C LYS A 26 9.11 -28.05 22.78
N ILE A 27 10.15 -28.77 22.37
CA ILE A 27 10.61 -28.88 20.99
C ILE A 27 10.55 -30.33 20.55
N PHE A 28 10.01 -30.53 19.34
CA PHE A 28 10.09 -31.78 18.60
C PHE A 28 10.96 -31.57 17.35
N GLY A 29 11.88 -32.49 17.08
CA GLY A 29 12.89 -32.34 16.03
C GLY A 29 14.18 -31.69 16.54
N ASP A 30 15.13 -31.48 15.63
CA ASP A 30 16.47 -30.94 15.93
C ASP A 30 16.62 -29.57 15.27
N LEU A 31 16.78 -28.51 16.07
CA LEU A 31 16.94 -27.14 15.55
C LEU A 31 18.31 -26.92 14.89
N GLU A 32 19.37 -27.61 15.32
CA GLU A 32 20.72 -27.43 14.77
C GLU A 32 20.89 -28.17 13.44
N LYS A 33 20.30 -29.37 13.31
CA LYS A 33 20.40 -30.22 12.12
C LYS A 33 19.15 -30.19 11.25
N ARG A 34 18.36 -29.13 11.37
CA ARG A 34 17.08 -28.96 10.66
C ARG A 34 17.27 -28.97 9.15
N THR A 35 16.38 -29.67 8.45
CA THR A 35 16.31 -29.66 6.98
C THR A 35 15.22 -28.74 6.45
N ARG A 36 14.34 -28.23 7.33
CA ARG A 36 13.28 -27.28 7.00
C ARG A 36 13.21 -26.16 8.04
N THR A 37 12.63 -25.04 7.62
CA THR A 37 12.38 -23.85 8.44
C THR A 37 11.58 -24.20 9.72
N PRO A 38 12.06 -23.86 10.93
CA PRO A 38 11.37 -24.15 12.19
C PRO A 38 9.95 -23.60 12.25
N ILE A 39 9.08 -24.22 13.04
CA ILE A 39 7.71 -23.79 13.28
C ILE A 39 7.59 -23.40 14.74
N VAL A 40 7.12 -22.19 15.01
CA VAL A 40 6.70 -21.77 16.35
C VAL A 40 5.18 -21.85 16.43
N VAL A 41 4.70 -22.60 17.42
CA VAL A 41 3.27 -22.81 17.64
C VAL A 41 2.78 -21.87 18.72
N LEU A 42 1.83 -21.02 18.37
CA LEU A 42 1.11 -20.16 19.32
C LEU A 42 -0.22 -20.82 19.64
N HIS A 43 -0.34 -21.33 20.86
CA HIS A 43 -1.58 -21.96 21.32
C HIS A 43 -2.69 -20.94 21.55
N GLY A 44 -3.92 -21.41 21.46
CA GLY A 44 -5.13 -20.65 21.75
C GLY A 44 -5.53 -20.64 23.23
N GLY A 45 -6.57 -19.85 23.54
CA GLY A 45 -7.12 -19.59 24.87
C GLY A 45 -6.13 -18.84 25.80
N PRO A 46 -6.35 -17.55 26.11
CA PRO A 46 -5.55 -16.88 27.13
C PRO A 46 -5.70 -17.64 28.46
N GLY A 47 -4.63 -18.20 29.01
CA GLY A 47 -4.68 -19.07 30.19
C GLY A 47 -4.60 -20.58 29.93
N LEU A 48 -4.57 -21.07 28.68
CA LEU A 48 -4.45 -22.51 28.38
C LEU A 48 -2.97 -22.97 28.30
N SER A 49 -2.75 -24.28 28.42
CA SER A 49 -1.49 -24.94 28.07
C SER A 49 -1.36 -25.15 26.55
N HIS A 50 -0.14 -25.26 26.02
CA HIS A 50 0.06 -25.75 24.65
C HIS A 50 -0.30 -27.23 24.45
N ASP A 51 -0.54 -28.02 25.50
CA ASP A 51 -0.68 -29.48 25.40
C ASP A 51 -1.73 -29.91 24.39
N TYR A 52 -2.84 -29.18 24.29
CA TYR A 52 -3.90 -29.53 23.34
C TYR A 52 -3.51 -29.34 21.88
N VAL A 53 -2.49 -28.53 21.54
CA VAL A 53 -1.99 -28.39 20.16
C VAL A 53 -0.82 -29.33 19.83
N LEU A 54 -0.46 -30.24 20.75
CA LEU A 54 0.59 -31.24 20.54
C LEU A 54 0.45 -32.12 19.27
N PRO A 55 -0.73 -32.36 18.67
CA PRO A 55 -0.80 -33.02 17.37
C PRO A 55 0.07 -32.37 16.29
N LEU A 56 0.31 -31.04 16.35
CA LEU A 56 1.18 -30.33 15.42
C LEU A 56 2.64 -30.81 15.45
N ALA A 57 3.05 -31.55 16.50
CA ALA A 57 4.37 -32.17 16.58
C ALA A 57 4.61 -33.19 15.45
N ASP A 58 3.56 -33.70 14.81
CA ASP A 58 3.68 -34.59 13.65
C ASP A 58 4.37 -33.91 12.45
N LEU A 59 4.36 -32.58 12.37
CA LEU A 59 5.13 -31.85 11.36
C LEU A 59 6.65 -32.08 11.50
N ALA A 60 7.12 -32.49 12.68
CA ALA A 60 8.51 -32.92 12.87
C ALA A 60 8.86 -34.18 12.09
N GLU A 61 7.91 -35.07 11.85
CA GLU A 61 8.12 -36.24 10.98
C GLU A 61 8.32 -35.83 9.51
N GLN A 62 7.85 -34.64 9.13
CA GLN A 62 8.09 -34.03 7.81
C GLN A 62 9.37 -33.19 7.74
N GLY A 63 10.19 -33.19 8.80
CA GLY A 63 11.47 -32.49 8.87
C GLY A 63 11.43 -31.07 9.43
N TYR A 64 10.27 -30.58 9.91
CA TYR A 64 10.16 -29.27 10.56
C TYR A 64 10.44 -29.37 12.07
N PRO A 65 11.45 -28.70 12.63
CA PRO A 65 11.51 -28.53 14.07
C PRO A 65 10.27 -27.76 14.54
N VAL A 66 9.53 -28.29 15.52
CA VAL A 66 8.30 -27.67 16.03
C VAL A 66 8.52 -27.25 17.48
N ILE A 67 8.41 -25.95 17.73
CA ILE A 67 8.59 -25.31 19.03
C ILE A 67 7.21 -24.94 19.57
N PHE A 68 6.86 -25.54 20.70
CA PHE A 68 5.74 -25.14 21.53
C PHE A 68 6.26 -24.32 22.71
N TYR A 69 5.46 -23.39 23.18
CA TYR A 69 5.72 -22.70 24.45
C TYR A 69 4.40 -22.40 25.14
N ASP A 70 4.42 -22.35 26.46
CA ASP A 70 3.30 -21.76 27.21
C ASP A 70 3.59 -20.27 27.34
N GLN A 71 2.64 -19.40 26.99
CA GLN A 71 2.83 -17.96 27.18
C GLN A 71 2.87 -17.58 28.67
N ILE A 72 3.53 -16.48 29.04
CA ILE A 72 3.57 -15.99 30.43
C ILE A 72 2.15 -15.89 31.01
N GLY A 73 1.99 -16.30 32.26
CA GLY A 73 0.70 -16.40 32.95
C GLY A 73 -0.05 -17.71 32.70
N ASN A 74 0.48 -18.59 31.86
CA ASN A 74 -0.19 -19.84 31.48
C ASN A 74 0.62 -21.09 31.87
N ALA A 75 -0.08 -22.09 32.38
CA ALA A 75 0.37 -23.46 32.62
C ALA A 75 1.75 -23.58 33.29
N ARG A 76 2.82 -23.88 32.53
CA ARG A 76 4.16 -24.12 33.11
C ARG A 76 5.00 -22.84 33.17
N SER A 77 4.66 -21.83 32.38
CA SER A 77 5.35 -20.53 32.40
C SER A 77 5.03 -19.76 33.68
N THR A 78 5.79 -18.69 33.93
CA THR A 78 5.67 -17.94 35.18
C THR A 78 4.26 -17.36 35.33
N HIS A 79 3.63 -17.69 36.45
CA HIS A 79 2.34 -17.14 36.88
C HIS A 79 2.53 -15.84 37.67
N LEU A 80 1.67 -14.86 37.41
CA LEU A 80 1.77 -13.52 37.99
C LEU A 80 0.43 -13.03 38.55
N PRO A 81 -0.17 -13.76 39.53
CA PRO A 81 -1.51 -13.48 40.02
C PRO A 81 -1.67 -12.10 40.67
N ASP A 82 -0.57 -11.54 41.17
CA ASP A 82 -0.54 -10.25 41.87
C ASP A 82 -0.29 -9.04 40.96
N LYS A 83 0.03 -9.25 39.68
CA LYS A 83 0.21 -8.13 38.73
C LYS A 83 -1.15 -7.51 38.39
N PRO A 84 -1.24 -6.17 38.25
CA PRO A 84 -2.49 -5.52 37.88
C PRO A 84 -2.96 -5.99 36.50
N LEU A 85 -4.28 -6.00 36.25
CA LEU A 85 -4.83 -6.46 34.96
C LEU A 85 -4.27 -5.67 33.75
N THR A 86 -3.83 -4.43 33.95
CA THR A 86 -3.18 -3.58 32.94
C THR A 86 -1.75 -4.01 32.58
N PHE A 87 -1.15 -4.94 33.33
CA PHE A 87 0.15 -5.52 33.01
C PHE A 87 0.09 -6.38 31.75
N TRP A 88 -1.03 -7.08 31.57
CA TRP A 88 -1.26 -7.97 30.45
C TRP A 88 -1.66 -7.15 29.23
N THR A 89 -0.77 -7.10 28.24
CA THR A 89 -0.97 -6.35 26.99
C THR A 89 -0.60 -7.23 25.81
N ILE A 90 -1.07 -6.88 24.62
CA ILE A 90 -0.64 -7.56 23.38
C ILE A 90 0.88 -7.50 23.25
N ASP A 91 1.48 -6.32 23.50
CA ASP A 91 2.92 -6.11 23.33
C ASP A 91 3.76 -7.00 24.26
N LEU A 92 3.28 -7.33 25.47
CA LEU A 92 3.94 -8.31 26.37
C LEU A 92 4.12 -9.66 25.68
N PHE A 93 3.05 -10.19 25.07
CA PHE A 93 3.09 -11.51 24.41
C PHE A 93 3.90 -11.47 23.11
N LEU A 94 3.92 -10.32 22.43
CA LEU A 94 4.78 -10.11 21.25
C LEU A 94 6.26 -10.08 21.63
N ASP A 95 6.60 -9.40 22.74
CA ASP A 95 7.97 -9.33 23.26
C ASP A 95 8.44 -10.70 23.77
N GLU A 96 7.55 -11.49 24.39
CA GLU A 96 7.83 -12.87 24.76
C GLU A 96 8.16 -13.73 23.53
N LEU A 97 7.37 -13.59 22.45
CA LEU A 97 7.63 -14.30 21.20
C LEU A 97 8.97 -13.89 20.59
N GLU A 98 9.31 -12.60 20.54
CA GLU A 98 10.63 -12.16 20.08
C GLU A 98 11.77 -12.74 20.92
N ASN A 99 11.60 -12.79 22.24
CA ASN A 99 12.58 -13.37 23.15
C ASN A 99 12.79 -14.87 22.88
N LEU A 100 11.70 -15.61 22.67
CA LEU A 100 11.75 -17.03 22.28
C LEU A 100 12.52 -17.24 20.98
N LEU A 101 12.24 -16.43 19.95
CA LEU A 101 12.91 -16.49 18.65
C LEU A 101 14.42 -16.20 18.76
N LYS A 102 14.79 -15.18 19.53
CA LYS A 102 16.18 -14.79 19.78
C LYS A 102 16.93 -15.87 20.58
N HIS A 103 16.29 -16.46 21.59
CA HIS A 103 16.88 -17.50 22.42
C HIS A 103 17.31 -18.71 21.57
N PHE A 104 16.42 -19.16 20.67
CA PHE A 104 16.72 -20.29 19.78
C PHE A 104 17.51 -19.91 18.52
N GLN A 105 17.87 -18.63 18.34
CA GLN A 105 18.61 -18.13 17.20
C GLN A 105 17.94 -18.45 15.85
N ILE A 106 16.61 -18.31 15.81
CA ILE A 106 15.78 -18.58 14.62
C ILE A 106 15.09 -17.33 14.09
N GLN A 107 15.35 -16.14 14.65
CA GLN A 107 14.71 -14.89 14.27
C GLN A 107 14.88 -14.51 12.79
N ASP A 108 15.85 -15.12 12.10
CA ASP A 108 16.14 -14.88 10.68
C ASP A 108 15.41 -15.86 9.74
N GLU A 109 14.86 -16.96 10.27
CA GLU A 109 14.14 -17.95 9.48
C GLU A 109 13.25 -18.86 10.34
N TYR A 110 11.93 -18.65 10.28
CA TYR A 110 10.93 -19.45 10.99
C TYR A 110 9.53 -19.31 10.36
N ASN A 111 8.62 -20.20 10.73
CA ASN A 111 7.19 -20.17 10.42
C ASN A 111 6.39 -20.03 11.71
N ILE A 112 5.18 -19.47 11.64
CA ILE A 112 4.24 -19.46 12.76
C ILE A 112 2.98 -20.26 12.41
N VAL A 113 2.55 -21.12 13.34
CA VAL A 113 1.20 -21.69 13.36
C VAL A 113 0.47 -21.17 14.59
N GLY A 114 -0.45 -20.25 14.39
CA GLY A 114 -1.29 -19.68 15.44
C GLY A 114 -2.68 -20.32 15.45
N HIS A 115 -3.14 -20.77 16.61
CA HIS A 115 -4.47 -21.33 16.79
C HIS A 115 -5.30 -20.47 17.76
N SER A 116 -6.54 -20.15 17.41
CA SER A 116 -7.46 -19.34 18.22
C SER A 116 -6.81 -18.04 18.74
N TRP A 117 -6.67 -17.83 20.06
CA TRP A 117 -5.89 -16.71 20.61
C TRP A 117 -4.49 -16.55 19.98
N GLY A 118 -3.78 -17.63 19.76
CA GLY A 118 -2.48 -17.60 19.09
C GLY A 118 -2.55 -17.14 17.63
N GLY A 119 -3.67 -17.40 16.95
CA GLY A 119 -3.96 -16.88 15.60
C GLY A 119 -4.50 -15.45 15.58
N MET A 120 -4.80 -14.87 16.76
CA MET A 120 -5.02 -13.43 16.93
C MET A 120 -3.68 -12.71 17.16
N MET A 121 -2.80 -13.31 17.96
CA MET A 121 -1.47 -12.75 18.28
C MET A 121 -0.50 -12.84 17.11
N SER A 122 -0.53 -13.92 16.32
CA SER A 122 0.40 -14.10 15.21
C SER A 122 0.28 -13.04 14.11
N PRO A 123 -0.90 -12.60 13.64
CA PRO A 123 -0.99 -11.46 12.72
C PRO A 123 -0.69 -10.12 13.42
N GLU A 124 -1.02 -9.93 14.71
CA GLU A 124 -0.57 -8.73 15.45
C GLU A 124 0.96 -8.64 15.50
N PHE A 125 1.64 -9.77 15.66
CA PHE A 125 3.09 -9.84 15.62
C PHE A 125 3.64 -9.38 14.26
N VAL A 126 3.05 -9.84 13.16
CA VAL A 126 3.45 -9.38 11.81
C VAL A 126 3.22 -7.89 11.64
N VAL A 127 2.01 -7.42 11.96
CA VAL A 127 1.60 -6.02 11.79
C VAL A 127 2.41 -5.05 12.64
N ARG A 128 2.77 -5.41 13.88
CA ARG A 128 3.46 -4.50 14.82
C ARG A 128 4.97 -4.62 14.83
N ARG A 129 5.52 -5.79 14.48
CA ARG A 129 6.97 -6.05 14.58
C ARG A 129 7.65 -6.19 13.22
N HIS A 130 6.91 -6.41 12.13
CA HIS A 130 7.46 -6.63 10.78
C HIS A 130 8.65 -7.60 10.76
N PRO A 131 8.47 -8.84 11.26
CA PRO A 131 9.57 -9.77 11.49
C PRO A 131 10.21 -10.25 10.19
N PRO A 132 11.49 -9.91 9.89
CA PRO A 132 12.11 -10.22 8.60
C PRO A 132 12.37 -11.71 8.35
N GLY A 133 12.44 -12.52 9.42
CA GLY A 133 12.66 -13.95 9.34
C GLY A 133 11.40 -14.81 9.23
N LEU A 134 10.20 -14.22 9.37
CA LEU A 134 8.96 -15.00 9.24
C LEU A 134 8.73 -15.36 7.77
N ARG A 135 8.66 -16.66 7.47
CA ARG A 135 8.51 -17.18 6.10
C ARG A 135 7.07 -17.46 5.75
N ARG A 136 6.30 -18.01 6.70
CA ARG A 136 4.88 -18.35 6.52
C ARG A 136 4.11 -18.24 7.81
N LEU A 137 2.83 -17.91 7.64
CA LEU A 137 1.86 -17.76 8.70
C LEU A 137 0.68 -18.71 8.48
N VAL A 138 0.33 -19.48 9.51
CA VAL A 138 -0.93 -20.24 9.55
C VAL A 138 -1.80 -19.65 10.65
N ILE A 139 -3.03 -19.28 10.31
CA ILE A 139 -4.07 -18.80 11.24
C ILE A 139 -5.17 -19.86 11.25
N SER A 140 -5.29 -20.60 12.34
CA SER A 140 -6.23 -21.71 12.49
C SER A 140 -7.31 -21.35 13.50
N ASP A 141 -8.57 -21.47 13.10
CA ASP A 141 -9.74 -21.47 13.98
C ASP A 141 -9.76 -20.21 14.88
N SER A 142 -9.51 -19.04 14.28
CA SER A 142 -9.28 -17.77 14.98
C SER A 142 -10.22 -16.66 14.51
N PRO A 143 -10.79 -15.85 15.41
CA PRO A 143 -11.59 -14.69 15.03
C PRO A 143 -10.70 -13.47 14.72
N ALA A 144 -11.09 -12.68 13.72
CA ALA A 144 -10.42 -11.42 13.38
C ALA A 144 -10.88 -10.21 14.24
N SER A 145 -11.93 -10.40 15.06
CA SER A 145 -12.45 -9.39 15.98
C SER A 145 -13.18 -10.03 17.16
N ILE A 146 -13.05 -9.44 18.35
CA ILE A 146 -13.77 -9.90 19.54
C ILE A 146 -15.28 -9.65 19.46
N ALA A 147 -15.72 -8.62 18.73
CA ALA A 147 -17.15 -8.40 18.49
C ALA A 147 -17.77 -9.55 17.68
N LEU A 148 -17.09 -9.99 16.62
CA LEU A 148 -17.52 -11.14 15.80
C LEU A 148 -17.46 -12.45 16.59
N TRP A 149 -16.42 -12.65 17.40
CA TRP A 149 -16.32 -13.79 18.30
C TRP A 149 -17.49 -13.87 19.28
N ALA A 150 -17.85 -12.75 19.92
CA ALA A 150 -18.97 -12.68 20.85
C ALA A 150 -20.31 -12.98 20.17
N GLU A 151 -20.51 -12.50 18.94
CA GLU A 151 -21.68 -12.81 18.12
C GLU A 151 -21.76 -14.31 17.82
N SER A 152 -20.65 -14.92 17.40
CA SER A 152 -20.57 -16.36 17.12
C SER A 152 -20.90 -17.20 18.35
N ALA A 153 -20.25 -16.90 19.50
CA ALA A 153 -20.50 -17.61 20.74
C ALA A 153 -21.97 -17.52 21.17
N LYS A 154 -22.58 -16.33 21.04
CA LYS A 154 -24.01 -16.12 21.36
C LYS A 154 -24.92 -16.93 20.45
N GLU A 155 -24.66 -16.94 19.14
CA GLU A 155 -25.45 -17.68 18.17
C GLU A 155 -25.39 -19.19 18.44
N LEU A 156 -24.20 -19.74 18.68
CA LEU A 156 -24.02 -21.17 18.91
C LEU A 156 -24.64 -21.62 20.24
N VAL A 157 -24.41 -20.89 21.34
CA VAL A 157 -25.01 -21.22 22.65
C VAL A 157 -26.54 -21.14 22.60
N SER A 158 -27.12 -20.30 21.74
CA SER A 158 -28.58 -20.21 21.59
C SER A 158 -29.24 -21.50 21.10
N LYS A 159 -28.46 -22.41 20.49
CA LYS A 159 -28.91 -23.69 19.94
C LYS A 159 -28.99 -24.81 20.99
N PHE A 160 -28.50 -24.58 22.21
CA PHE A 160 -28.49 -25.55 23.31
C PHE A 160 -29.74 -25.44 24.21
N SER A 161 -29.85 -26.33 25.21
CA SER A 161 -30.94 -26.34 26.18
C SER A 161 -30.99 -25.05 27.01
N ASP A 162 -32.15 -24.73 27.57
CA ASP A 162 -32.28 -23.56 28.44
C ASP A 162 -31.45 -23.70 29.73
N GLU A 163 -31.17 -24.92 30.17
CA GLU A 163 -30.24 -25.20 31.28
C GLU A 163 -28.80 -24.77 30.94
N VAL A 164 -28.32 -25.11 29.74
CA VAL A 164 -27.00 -24.67 29.25
C VAL A 164 -26.95 -23.14 29.15
N LYS A 165 -27.97 -22.51 28.55
CA LYS A 165 -28.03 -21.04 28.43
C LYS A 165 -28.01 -20.35 29.78
N GLU A 166 -28.74 -20.88 30.76
CA GLU A 166 -28.78 -20.33 32.12
C GLU A 166 -27.44 -20.50 32.84
N ALA A 167 -26.77 -21.64 32.67
CA ALA A 167 -25.43 -21.84 33.21
C ALA A 167 -24.40 -20.84 32.62
N PHE A 168 -24.48 -20.54 31.31
CA PHE A 168 -23.63 -19.51 30.70
C PHE A 168 -23.89 -18.10 31.23
N LYS A 169 -25.14 -17.76 31.58
CA LYS A 169 -25.47 -16.46 32.20
C LYS A 169 -24.91 -16.32 33.61
N LYS A 170 -24.97 -17.40 34.41
CA LYS A 170 -24.40 -17.43 35.76
C LYS A 170 -22.87 -17.45 35.76
N GLY A 171 -22.27 -17.96 34.68
CA GLY A 171 -20.82 -18.03 34.54
C GLY A 171 -20.17 -18.68 35.76
N PHE A 172 -19.14 -18.03 36.30
CA PHE A 172 -18.40 -18.58 37.45
C PHE A 172 -19.12 -18.45 38.79
N GLU A 173 -20.31 -17.81 38.87
CA GLU A 173 -21.14 -17.82 40.09
C GLU A 173 -21.67 -19.24 40.40
N ASP A 174 -21.87 -20.06 39.36
CA ASP A 174 -22.24 -21.47 39.46
C ASP A 174 -21.27 -22.31 38.62
N ARG A 175 -20.02 -22.37 39.11
CA ARG A 175 -18.88 -22.96 38.38
C ARG A 175 -19.15 -24.39 37.90
N GLU A 176 -19.76 -25.23 38.73
CA GLU A 176 -19.99 -26.63 38.38
C GLU A 176 -20.95 -26.75 37.18
N ARG A 177 -22.07 -26.02 37.20
CA ARG A 177 -23.01 -26.00 36.08
C ARG A 177 -22.42 -25.33 34.85
N TYR A 178 -21.68 -24.24 35.03
CA TYR A 178 -21.00 -23.56 33.93
C TYR A 178 -19.97 -24.47 33.25
N TRP A 179 -19.18 -25.22 34.02
CA TRP A 179 -18.23 -26.20 33.51
C TRP A 179 -18.92 -27.30 32.69
N LYS A 180 -20.00 -27.90 33.23
CA LYS A 180 -20.79 -28.92 32.50
C LYS A 180 -21.35 -28.37 31.19
N ALA A 181 -21.97 -27.18 31.24
CA ALA A 181 -22.50 -26.51 30.06
C ALA A 181 -21.42 -26.17 29.03
N ARG A 182 -20.23 -25.75 29.48
CA ARG A 182 -19.08 -25.48 28.61
C ARG A 182 -18.61 -26.74 27.90
N LEU A 183 -18.52 -27.86 28.60
CA LEU A 183 -18.16 -29.15 28.02
C LEU A 183 -19.18 -29.64 26.98
N GLU A 184 -20.47 -29.42 27.22
CA GLU A 184 -21.52 -29.74 26.23
C GLU A 184 -21.36 -28.95 24.94
N VAL A 185 -21.10 -27.64 25.04
CA VAL A 185 -20.84 -26.80 23.85
C VAL A 185 -19.53 -27.20 23.16
N TYR A 186 -18.46 -27.44 23.93
CA TYR A 186 -17.17 -27.87 23.39
C TYR A 186 -17.23 -29.24 22.71
N ALA A 187 -18.10 -30.15 23.16
CA ALA A 187 -18.27 -31.46 22.51
C ALA A 187 -18.83 -31.35 21.07
N VAL A 188 -19.44 -30.21 20.71
CA VAL A 188 -19.98 -29.96 19.37
C VAL A 188 -19.10 -29.00 18.58
N HIS A 189 -18.68 -27.91 19.23
CA HIS A 189 -18.02 -26.77 18.57
C HIS A 189 -16.55 -26.58 18.94
N GLY A 190 -16.04 -27.32 19.93
CA GLY A 190 -14.66 -27.26 20.38
C GLY A 190 -13.80 -28.42 19.88
N CYS A 191 -14.21 -29.66 20.16
CA CYS A 191 -13.54 -30.86 19.70
C CYS A 191 -14.53 -32.04 19.73
N ARG A 192 -14.77 -32.67 18.58
CA ARG A 192 -15.75 -33.75 18.42
C ARG A 192 -15.15 -35.15 18.57
N VAL A 193 -13.83 -35.25 18.78
CA VAL A 193 -13.13 -36.54 19.00
C VAL A 193 -13.65 -37.22 20.27
N LYS A 194 -13.87 -38.54 20.18
CA LYS A 194 -14.32 -39.40 21.30
C LYS A 194 -13.37 -40.59 21.49
N PRO A 195 -12.91 -40.87 22.73
CA PRO A 195 -13.10 -40.07 23.94
C PRO A 195 -12.45 -38.68 23.81
N PHE A 196 -12.91 -37.71 24.60
CA PHE A 196 -12.39 -36.34 24.58
C PHE A 196 -10.87 -36.35 24.87
N PRO A 197 -10.03 -35.64 24.10
CA PRO A 197 -8.58 -35.68 24.28
C PRO A 197 -8.16 -35.21 25.68
N LYS A 198 -7.31 -35.98 26.37
CA LYS A 198 -6.87 -35.68 27.74
C LYS A 198 -6.07 -34.39 27.82
N GLU A 199 -5.28 -34.11 26.78
CA GLU A 199 -4.48 -32.90 26.64
C GLU A 199 -5.36 -31.65 26.55
N LEU A 200 -6.49 -31.76 25.84
CA LEU A 200 -7.49 -30.69 25.76
C LEU A 200 -8.26 -30.55 27.07
N GLU A 201 -8.66 -31.66 27.70
CA GLU A 201 -9.28 -31.64 29.04
C GLU A 201 -8.37 -30.95 30.07
N TYR A 202 -7.09 -31.35 30.12
CA TYR A 202 -6.08 -30.75 30.99
C TYR A 202 -5.92 -29.25 30.73
N SER A 203 -5.85 -28.85 29.45
CA SER A 203 -5.72 -27.44 29.08
C SER A 203 -6.93 -26.64 29.54
N LEU A 204 -8.16 -27.13 29.32
CA LEU A 204 -9.38 -26.44 29.75
C LEU A 204 -9.47 -26.30 31.28
N LEU A 205 -8.96 -27.27 32.04
CA LEU A 205 -8.90 -27.18 33.50
C LEU A 205 -7.98 -26.06 33.99
N GLN A 206 -7.04 -25.55 33.18
CA GLN A 206 -6.19 -24.41 33.55
C GLN A 206 -6.97 -23.10 33.66
N ILE A 207 -8.13 -22.98 33.01
CA ILE A 207 -9.01 -21.81 33.09
C ILE A 207 -10.26 -22.12 33.93
N TYR A 208 -10.86 -23.30 33.74
CA TYR A 208 -12.16 -23.62 34.35
C TYR A 208 -12.05 -24.44 35.64
N GLY A 209 -10.90 -25.04 35.92
CA GLY A 209 -10.64 -25.83 37.12
C GLY A 209 -10.65 -24.99 38.41
N GLU A 210 -10.89 -25.64 39.54
CA GLU A 210 -11.11 -24.98 40.84
C GLU A 210 -9.98 -24.00 41.22
N ASN A 211 -8.72 -24.38 40.96
CA ASN A 211 -7.51 -23.62 41.29
C ASN A 211 -6.87 -22.90 40.09
N ALA A 212 -7.64 -22.65 39.03
CA ALA A 212 -7.17 -21.96 37.83
C ALA A 212 -6.70 -20.52 38.13
N ASP A 213 -5.47 -20.18 37.73
CA ASP A 213 -5.04 -18.78 37.60
C ASP A 213 -5.67 -18.20 36.34
N ARG A 214 -6.55 -17.22 36.53
CA ARG A 214 -7.31 -16.58 35.45
C ARG A 214 -6.92 -15.13 35.25
N THR A 215 -5.73 -14.73 35.67
CA THR A 215 -5.29 -13.34 35.52
C THR A 215 -5.22 -12.90 34.06
N VAL A 216 -4.67 -13.75 33.17
CA VAL A 216 -4.62 -13.48 31.73
C VAL A 216 -6.03 -13.48 31.11
N ASP A 217 -6.84 -14.50 31.43
CA ASP A 217 -8.23 -14.64 30.94
C ASP A 217 -9.14 -13.47 31.37
N LYS A 218 -8.91 -12.88 32.54
CA LYS A 218 -9.67 -11.72 33.05
C LYS A 218 -9.12 -10.37 32.60
N ALA A 219 -7.92 -10.34 32.02
CA ALA A 219 -7.32 -9.08 31.63
C ALA A 219 -8.00 -8.52 30.38
N PRO A 220 -8.21 -7.19 30.31
CA PRO A 220 -8.87 -6.53 29.18
C PRO A 220 -7.94 -6.40 27.96
N ILE A 221 -7.14 -7.44 27.67
CA ILE A 221 -6.09 -7.42 26.63
C ILE A 221 -6.69 -7.14 25.25
N LEU A 222 -7.92 -7.62 25.04
CA LEU A 222 -8.63 -7.57 23.76
C LEU A 222 -9.91 -6.73 23.81
N ASP A 223 -10.05 -5.85 24.80
CA ASP A 223 -11.22 -4.96 24.88
C ASP A 223 -11.32 -4.10 23.62
N GLY A 224 -12.41 -4.27 22.87
CA GLY A 224 -12.63 -3.60 21.58
C GLY A 224 -11.69 -4.05 20.46
N TRP A 225 -10.95 -5.15 20.64
CA TRP A 225 -9.94 -5.59 19.69
C TRP A 225 -10.53 -6.01 18.34
N THR A 226 -9.91 -5.50 17.29
CA THR A 226 -10.08 -5.89 15.90
C THR A 226 -8.75 -5.68 15.17
N ILE A 227 -8.43 -6.58 14.25
CA ILE A 227 -7.29 -6.43 13.35
C ILE A 227 -7.71 -6.18 11.90
N ILE A 228 -9.02 -6.24 11.61
CA ILE A 228 -9.59 -6.26 10.25
C ILE A 228 -9.05 -5.14 9.36
N ASP A 229 -8.94 -3.92 9.90
CA ASP A 229 -8.47 -2.72 9.22
C ASP A 229 -6.96 -2.75 8.91
N ARG A 230 -6.17 -3.59 9.61
CA ARG A 230 -4.72 -3.71 9.47
C ARG A 230 -4.26 -5.00 8.79
N LEU A 231 -5.18 -5.91 8.45
CA LEU A 231 -4.85 -7.19 7.82
C LEU A 231 -4.12 -7.05 6.47
N HIS A 232 -4.32 -5.93 5.77
CA HIS A 232 -3.60 -5.62 4.53
C HIS A 232 -2.08 -5.46 4.72
N GLN A 233 -1.62 -5.27 5.95
CA GLN A 233 -0.21 -5.12 6.32
C GLN A 233 0.49 -6.46 6.57
N VAL A 234 -0.25 -7.58 6.61
CA VAL A 234 0.33 -8.93 6.71
C VAL A 234 0.89 -9.30 5.33
N ASP A 235 2.20 -9.20 5.17
CA ASP A 235 2.93 -9.35 3.91
C ASP A 235 3.53 -10.75 3.69
N VAL A 236 3.41 -11.64 4.68
CA VAL A 236 3.87 -13.03 4.60
C VAL A 236 2.81 -13.95 3.98
N PRO A 237 3.20 -14.98 3.20
CA PRO A 237 2.28 -16.03 2.75
C PRO A 237 1.48 -16.59 3.92
N THR A 238 0.15 -16.53 3.80
CA THR A 238 -0.76 -16.89 4.89
C THR A 238 -1.75 -17.97 4.49
N LEU A 239 -1.91 -18.97 5.35
CA LEU A 239 -2.96 -19.99 5.27
C LEU A 239 -3.95 -19.76 6.42
N VAL A 240 -5.22 -19.60 6.07
CA VAL A 240 -6.34 -19.45 6.99
C VAL A 240 -7.09 -20.78 7.01
N ILE A 241 -7.33 -21.31 8.20
CA ILE A 241 -8.03 -22.58 8.42
C ILE A 241 -9.18 -22.36 9.39
N ASN A 242 -10.32 -23.02 9.16
CA ASN A 242 -11.34 -23.19 10.19
C ASN A 242 -12.10 -24.52 10.01
N GLY A 243 -12.67 -25.05 11.10
CA GLY A 243 -13.64 -26.14 11.05
C GLY A 243 -15.04 -25.68 10.64
N ARG A 244 -15.80 -26.54 9.94
CA ARG A 244 -17.21 -26.28 9.59
C ARG A 244 -18.12 -26.13 10.82
N TYR A 245 -17.77 -26.79 11.91
CA TYR A 245 -18.51 -26.76 13.18
C TYR A 245 -17.83 -25.87 14.23
N ASP A 246 -16.84 -25.08 13.83
CA ASP A 246 -16.02 -24.27 14.73
C ASP A 246 -16.84 -23.22 15.49
N ILE A 247 -16.42 -22.94 16.72
CA ILE A 247 -16.88 -21.80 17.50
C ILE A 247 -16.41 -20.46 16.90
N ALA A 248 -15.28 -20.43 16.20
CA ALA A 248 -14.88 -19.34 15.30
C ALA A 248 -15.52 -19.58 13.91
N GLN A 249 -16.83 -19.36 13.82
CA GLN A 249 -17.60 -19.55 12.59
C GLN A 249 -17.00 -18.77 11.40
N ASP A 250 -17.33 -19.20 10.18
CA ASP A 250 -16.81 -18.64 8.91
C ASP A 250 -16.76 -17.10 8.90
N PHE A 251 -17.80 -16.40 9.36
CA PHE A 251 -17.85 -14.94 9.34
C PHE A 251 -16.84 -14.27 10.28
N THR A 252 -16.36 -14.97 11.31
CA THR A 252 -15.34 -14.48 12.24
C THR A 252 -13.92 -14.62 11.68
N THR A 253 -13.70 -15.64 10.86
CA THR A 253 -12.39 -16.00 10.29
C THR A 253 -12.20 -15.44 8.88
N LYS A 254 -13.30 -15.30 8.12
CA LYS A 254 -13.34 -14.76 6.76
C LYS A 254 -12.63 -13.41 6.58
N PRO A 255 -12.64 -12.47 7.54
CA PRO A 255 -11.87 -11.25 7.39
C PRO A 255 -10.37 -11.49 7.18
N PHE A 256 -9.77 -12.53 7.77
CA PHE A 256 -8.38 -12.91 7.49
C PHE A 256 -8.19 -13.28 6.02
N ALA A 257 -9.06 -14.13 5.49
CA ALA A 257 -9.00 -14.56 4.09
C ALA A 257 -9.26 -13.41 3.09
N ASP A 258 -10.16 -12.50 3.43
CA ASP A 258 -10.58 -11.41 2.55
C ASP A 258 -9.60 -10.23 2.52
N ASN A 259 -8.89 -9.99 3.62
CA ASN A 259 -8.10 -8.77 3.81
C ASN A 259 -6.59 -9.00 3.93
N ILE A 260 -6.11 -10.23 4.19
CA ILE A 260 -4.68 -10.56 4.07
C ILE A 260 -4.36 -10.82 2.59
N PRO A 261 -3.42 -10.08 1.98
CA PRO A 261 -3.09 -10.23 0.58
C PRO A 261 -2.73 -11.68 0.23
N GLY A 262 -3.50 -12.30 -0.67
CA GLY A 262 -3.26 -13.66 -1.17
C GLY A 262 -3.29 -14.76 -0.11
N ALA A 263 -3.98 -14.55 1.01
CA ALA A 263 -4.26 -15.63 1.94
C ALA A 263 -5.06 -16.74 1.27
N LYS A 264 -4.68 -17.99 1.54
CA LYS A 264 -5.46 -19.17 1.14
C LYS A 264 -6.39 -19.54 2.28
N TRP A 265 -7.66 -19.78 2.01
CA TRP A 265 -8.62 -20.19 3.03
C TRP A 265 -9.12 -21.61 2.78
N ILE A 266 -9.06 -22.46 3.81
CA ILE A 266 -9.49 -23.85 3.76
C ILE A 266 -10.41 -24.13 4.94
N THR A 267 -11.60 -24.63 4.64
CA THR A 267 -12.52 -25.16 5.64
C THR A 267 -12.39 -26.68 5.76
N PHE A 268 -12.28 -27.16 6.99
CA PHE A 268 -12.27 -28.57 7.35
C PHE A 268 -13.70 -29.01 7.65
N GLU A 269 -14.31 -29.70 6.68
CA GLU A 269 -15.75 -29.95 6.62
C GLU A 269 -16.28 -30.85 7.75
N ASP A 270 -15.43 -31.69 8.34
CA ASP A 270 -15.80 -32.62 9.41
C ASP A 270 -15.22 -32.21 10.78
N SER A 271 -14.67 -31.00 10.87
CA SER A 271 -13.98 -30.49 12.06
C SER A 271 -14.74 -29.34 12.74
N SER A 272 -14.48 -29.20 14.04
CA SER A 272 -14.84 -28.05 14.89
C SER A 272 -13.58 -27.21 15.16
N HIS A 273 -13.42 -26.64 16.36
CA HIS A 273 -12.28 -25.77 16.70
C HIS A 273 -10.93 -26.49 16.78
N THR A 274 -10.86 -27.80 16.54
CA THR A 274 -9.59 -28.55 16.63
C THR A 274 -9.39 -29.50 15.45
N PRO A 275 -9.31 -28.97 14.20
CA PRO A 275 -9.15 -29.80 13.00
C PRO A 275 -7.88 -30.67 13.02
N PHE A 276 -6.84 -30.29 13.77
CA PHE A 276 -5.63 -31.09 13.98
C PHE A 276 -5.83 -32.31 14.89
N TRP A 277 -6.96 -32.41 15.61
CA TRP A 277 -7.41 -33.63 16.29
C TRP A 277 -8.42 -34.42 15.46
N GLU A 278 -9.33 -33.73 14.78
CA GLU A 278 -10.50 -34.33 14.13
C GLU A 278 -10.20 -34.85 12.71
N GLU A 279 -9.44 -34.09 11.94
CA GLU A 279 -8.99 -34.42 10.58
C GLU A 279 -7.44 -34.38 10.49
N ARG A 280 -6.77 -34.92 11.51
CA ARG A 280 -5.32 -34.82 11.75
C ARG A 280 -4.45 -35.06 10.51
N GLU A 281 -4.65 -36.18 9.81
CA GLU A 281 -3.84 -36.50 8.61
C GLU A 281 -4.00 -35.44 7.52
N ARG A 282 -5.24 -35.01 7.24
CA ARG A 282 -5.54 -33.96 6.27
C ARG A 282 -4.96 -32.62 6.73
N TYR A 283 -5.05 -32.31 8.03
CA TYR A 283 -4.51 -31.09 8.60
C TYR A 283 -2.99 -31.02 8.43
N MET A 284 -2.27 -32.07 8.83
CA MET A 284 -0.81 -32.13 8.68
C MET A 284 -0.37 -32.11 7.22
N LYS A 285 -1.16 -32.70 6.31
CA LYS A 285 -0.90 -32.62 4.87
C LYS A 285 -1.07 -31.19 4.35
N VAL A 286 -2.22 -30.56 4.62
CA VAL A 286 -2.52 -29.20 4.15
C VAL A 286 -1.52 -28.18 4.69
N VAL A 287 -1.25 -28.21 6.01
CA VAL A 287 -0.26 -27.33 6.63
C VAL A 287 1.13 -27.66 6.12
N GLY A 288 1.50 -28.95 6.05
CA GLY A 288 2.80 -29.40 5.54
C GLY A 288 3.08 -28.97 4.09
N GLU A 289 2.09 -29.11 3.20
CA GLU A 289 2.17 -28.69 1.79
C GLU A 289 2.28 -27.17 1.66
N PHE A 290 1.49 -26.42 2.44
CA PHE A 290 1.60 -24.97 2.47
C PHE A 290 2.98 -24.51 2.96
N LEU A 291 3.48 -25.14 4.03
CA LEU A 291 4.80 -24.84 4.60
C LEU A 291 5.96 -25.29 3.69
N ALA A 292 5.74 -26.31 2.86
CA ALA A 292 6.77 -26.90 1.98
C ALA A 292 6.81 -26.27 0.60
N ALA A 293 5.75 -25.55 0.20
CA ALA A 293 5.74 -24.83 -1.06
C ALA A 293 7.04 -24.02 -1.20
N GLU A 294 7.62 -23.95 -2.39
CA GLU A 294 8.77 -23.06 -2.56
C GLU A 294 8.28 -21.64 -2.31
N VAL A 295 8.87 -20.97 -1.33
CA VAL A 295 8.80 -19.51 -1.30
C VAL A 295 9.62 -19.10 -2.51
N VAL A 296 8.96 -18.56 -3.55
CA VAL A 296 9.67 -17.67 -4.46
C VAL A 296 10.04 -16.47 -3.61
N TYR A 297 11.23 -16.51 -3.02
CA TYR A 297 11.81 -15.35 -2.37
C TYR A 297 12.00 -14.31 -3.46
N PHE A 298 11.14 -13.29 -3.45
CA PHE A 298 11.57 -11.98 -3.88
C PHE A 298 12.42 -11.43 -2.72
N PRO A 299 13.71 -11.12 -2.94
CA PRO A 299 14.46 -10.37 -1.96
C PRO A 299 13.70 -9.07 -1.70
N SER A 300 13.28 -8.84 -0.45
CA SER A 300 13.16 -7.47 0.01
C SER A 300 14.54 -6.86 -0.19
N PHE A 301 14.58 -5.75 -0.93
CA PHE A 301 15.78 -4.97 -1.11
C PHE A 301 16.36 -4.66 0.26
N LEU A 302 17.52 -5.24 0.58
CA LEU A 302 18.63 -4.58 1.26
C LEU A 302 19.92 -5.40 1.14
N SER A 303 20.90 -4.76 0.50
CA SER A 303 22.34 -5.07 0.40
C SER A 303 22.78 -6.32 -0.38
N PRO A 304 23.39 -6.18 -1.57
CA PRO A 304 24.05 -7.29 -2.25
C PRO A 304 25.33 -7.69 -1.51
N SER A 305 25.52 -8.99 -1.29
CA SER A 305 26.84 -9.52 -0.98
C SER A 305 27.71 -9.51 -2.26
N PRO A 306 29.00 -9.17 -2.16
CA PRO A 306 29.83 -8.93 -3.33
C PRO A 306 30.42 -10.25 -3.85
N SER A 307 29.93 -10.78 -4.96
CA SER A 307 30.80 -11.46 -5.93
C SER A 307 30.15 -11.69 -7.30
N SER A 308 30.70 -10.97 -8.28
CA SER A 308 30.74 -11.19 -9.75
C SER A 308 29.41 -11.42 -10.48
N SER A 309 29.02 -10.65 -11.51
CA SER A 309 29.78 -9.77 -12.42
C SER A 309 28.80 -9.04 -13.35
N ALA A 310 29.11 -7.76 -13.65
CA ALA A 310 28.37 -6.74 -14.40
C ALA A 310 27.28 -5.99 -13.61
N SER A 311 27.64 -4.81 -13.09
CA SER A 311 26.72 -3.86 -12.48
C SER A 311 25.76 -3.31 -13.54
N MET A 312 24.46 -3.58 -13.38
CA MET A 312 23.41 -2.90 -14.13
C MET A 312 23.47 -1.41 -13.75
N ALA A 313 23.52 -0.50 -14.74
CA ALA A 313 23.58 0.93 -14.45
C ALA A 313 22.24 1.40 -13.87
N GLU A 314 22.20 1.66 -12.57
CA GLU A 314 21.02 2.21 -11.91
C GLU A 314 20.81 3.68 -12.34
N ILE A 315 19.62 4.24 -12.13
CA ILE A 315 19.32 5.62 -12.54
C ILE A 315 20.29 6.64 -11.90
N HIS A 316 20.75 6.35 -10.69
CA HIS A 316 21.72 7.14 -9.94
C HIS A 316 23.14 7.10 -10.52
N ASP A 317 23.50 6.05 -11.28
CA ASP A 317 24.76 6.00 -12.01
C ASP A 317 24.73 6.92 -13.24
N GLN A 318 23.53 7.22 -13.73
CA GLN A 318 23.30 7.94 -14.98
C GLN A 318 22.99 9.42 -14.77
N PHE A 319 22.49 9.80 -13.60
CA PHE A 319 22.09 11.16 -13.26
C PHE A 319 22.54 11.57 -11.85
N ASP A 320 23.09 12.77 -11.75
CA ASP A 320 23.28 13.48 -10.48
C ASP A 320 21.95 13.53 -9.72
N THR A 321 21.93 12.97 -8.51
CA THR A 321 20.71 12.75 -7.71
C THR A 321 20.67 13.65 -6.49
N ILE A 322 19.53 14.34 -6.27
CA ILE A 322 19.19 14.97 -4.99
C ILE A 322 18.29 14.02 -4.18
N LEU A 323 18.67 13.73 -2.94
CA LEU A 323 17.85 12.94 -2.01
C LEU A 323 16.93 13.88 -1.23
N ILE A 324 15.64 13.59 -1.21
CA ILE A 324 14.65 14.33 -0.43
C ILE A 324 14.08 13.39 0.63
N LEU A 325 14.20 13.76 1.89
CA LEU A 325 13.72 12.98 3.02
C LEU A 325 12.41 13.59 3.54
N ASP A 326 11.34 12.80 3.42
CA ASP A 326 9.97 13.21 3.70
C ASP A 326 9.57 12.96 5.16
N PHE A 327 9.26 14.05 5.87
CA PHE A 327 8.73 14.07 7.24
C PHE A 327 7.20 14.19 7.29
N GLY A 328 6.51 14.10 6.14
CA GLY A 328 5.06 14.12 6.05
C GLY A 328 4.41 15.44 5.74
N SER A 329 5.16 16.36 5.12
CA SER A 329 4.55 17.57 4.58
C SER A 329 3.65 17.22 3.41
N GLN A 330 2.49 17.85 3.36
CA GLN A 330 1.64 17.84 2.17
C GLN A 330 2.34 18.39 0.91
N TYR A 331 3.46 19.11 1.06
CA TYR A 331 4.21 19.74 -0.02
C TYR A 331 5.49 18.98 -0.45
N SER A 332 5.85 17.86 0.19
CA SER A 332 7.14 17.18 -0.07
C SER A 332 7.32 16.79 -1.54
N HIS A 333 6.27 16.30 -2.19
CA HIS A 333 6.28 15.98 -3.62
C HIS A 333 6.55 17.20 -4.53
N LEU A 334 6.19 18.41 -4.11
CA LEU A 334 6.49 19.63 -4.85
C LEU A 334 7.99 19.95 -4.82
N ILE A 335 8.71 19.62 -3.75
CA ILE A 335 10.17 19.78 -3.69
C ILE A 335 10.82 18.96 -4.79
N THR A 336 10.42 17.69 -4.92
CA THR A 336 10.90 16.80 -5.99
C THR A 336 10.59 17.39 -7.35
N ARG A 337 9.35 17.86 -7.55
CA ARG A 337 8.93 18.47 -8.81
C ARG A 337 9.78 19.69 -9.16
N ARG A 338 10.07 20.59 -8.22
CA ARG A 338 10.93 21.76 -8.47
C ARG A 338 12.36 21.35 -8.83
N CYS A 339 12.88 20.26 -8.28
CA CYS A 339 14.18 19.73 -8.69
C CYS A 339 14.13 19.21 -10.13
N ARG A 340 13.09 18.43 -10.50
CA ARG A 340 12.90 17.91 -11.86
C ARG A 340 12.73 19.03 -12.90
N GLU A 341 12.02 20.10 -12.56
CA GLU A 341 11.87 21.28 -13.41
C GLU A 341 13.18 22.06 -13.64
N LEU A 342 14.21 21.81 -12.84
CA LEU A 342 15.57 22.32 -13.03
C LEU A 342 16.43 21.34 -13.84
N ASN A 343 15.82 20.31 -14.43
CA ASN A 343 16.47 19.21 -15.14
C ASN A 343 17.51 18.48 -14.27
N VAL A 344 17.22 18.33 -12.97
CA VAL A 344 18.02 17.53 -12.04
C VAL A 344 17.16 16.39 -11.48
N TYR A 345 17.68 15.17 -11.52
CA TYR A 345 16.99 14.03 -10.95
C TYR A 345 16.95 14.15 -9.42
N ALA A 346 15.78 13.85 -8.86
CA ALA A 346 15.55 13.89 -7.42
C ALA A 346 14.68 12.71 -7.02
N GLU A 347 15.02 12.12 -5.89
CA GLU A 347 14.33 10.98 -5.30
C GLU A 347 13.78 11.34 -3.92
N LEU A 348 12.51 11.04 -3.70
CA LEU A 348 11.79 11.23 -2.44
C LEU A 348 11.73 9.91 -1.69
N MET A 349 12.27 9.89 -0.47
CA MET A 349 12.31 8.74 0.42
C MET A 349 11.75 9.12 1.80
N PRO A 350 11.28 8.18 2.62
CA PRO A 350 10.80 8.50 3.96
C PRO A 350 11.98 8.99 4.82
N CYS A 351 11.72 9.89 5.78
CA CYS A 351 12.78 10.37 6.68
C CYS A 351 13.44 9.26 7.50
N THR A 352 12.75 8.12 7.68
CA THR A 352 13.25 6.94 8.39
C THR A 352 14.29 6.13 7.61
N GLN A 353 14.51 6.44 6.33
CA GLN A 353 15.53 5.82 5.48
C GLN A 353 16.90 5.90 6.17
N LYS A 354 17.53 4.73 6.35
CA LYS A 354 18.90 4.68 6.89
C LYS A 354 19.90 5.01 5.79
N ILE A 355 20.90 5.81 6.14
CA ILE A 355 21.89 6.30 5.17
C ILE A 355 22.80 5.17 4.70
N LYS A 356 23.21 4.29 5.62
CA LYS A 356 23.97 3.07 5.31
C LYS A 356 23.30 2.13 4.29
N ASP A 357 21.98 2.24 4.15
CA ASP A 357 21.14 1.38 3.35
C ASP A 357 20.94 1.96 1.92
N LEU A 358 21.45 3.16 1.65
CA LEU A 358 21.45 3.76 0.31
C LEU A 358 22.47 3.06 -0.60
N ASN A 359 22.01 2.63 -1.77
CA ASN A 359 22.84 2.08 -2.85
C ASN A 359 23.58 3.15 -3.68
N PHE A 360 23.27 4.44 -3.47
CA PHE A 360 23.93 5.56 -4.15
C PHE A 360 24.37 6.65 -3.18
N LYS A 361 25.28 7.52 -3.65
CA LYS A 361 25.66 8.75 -2.93
C LYS A 361 24.99 9.97 -3.56
N PRO A 362 24.08 10.68 -2.86
CA PRO A 362 23.45 11.88 -3.40
C PRO A 362 24.45 13.03 -3.56
N LYS A 363 24.13 13.98 -4.44
CA LYS A 363 24.88 15.25 -4.55
C LYS A 363 24.51 16.27 -3.48
N GLY A 364 23.32 16.12 -2.89
CA GLY A 364 22.84 16.90 -1.76
C GLY A 364 21.52 16.33 -1.22
N VAL A 365 21.16 16.75 -0.01
CA VAL A 365 19.97 16.28 0.71
C VAL A 365 19.03 17.44 1.01
N ILE A 366 17.73 17.24 0.84
CA ILE A 366 16.69 18.17 1.29
C ILE A 366 15.82 17.49 2.35
N LEU A 367 15.71 18.09 3.53
CA LEU A 367 14.84 17.65 4.61
C LEU A 367 13.51 18.42 4.51
N SER A 368 12.40 17.73 4.30
CA SER A 368 11.09 18.37 4.06
C SER A 368 10.47 18.98 5.32
N GLY A 369 9.34 19.67 5.14
CA GLY A 369 8.47 20.09 6.25
C GLY A 369 7.70 18.91 6.88
N SER A 370 6.95 19.21 7.95
CA SER A 370 6.10 18.25 8.67
C SER A 370 5.00 18.98 9.44
N PRO A 371 3.84 18.34 9.73
CA PRO A 371 2.86 18.88 10.67
C PRO A 371 3.24 18.71 12.16
N TYR A 372 4.28 17.93 12.47
CA TYR A 372 4.69 17.63 13.85
C TYR A 372 5.52 18.76 14.48
N SER A 373 5.58 18.78 15.81
CA SER A 373 6.66 19.45 16.55
C SER A 373 7.84 18.49 16.70
N VAL A 374 9.08 18.99 16.64
CA VAL A 374 10.30 18.16 16.79
C VAL A 374 10.42 17.50 18.17
N TYR A 375 9.68 17.98 19.17
CA TYR A 375 9.66 17.41 20.52
C TYR A 375 8.45 16.52 20.81
N ASP A 376 7.54 16.34 19.84
CA ASP A 376 6.41 15.43 20.03
C ASP A 376 6.94 13.99 20.21
N LYS A 377 6.26 13.17 21.02
CA LYS A 377 6.69 11.79 21.32
C LYS A 377 6.87 10.94 20.06
N ASP A 378 6.02 11.15 19.07
CA ASP A 378 5.97 10.40 17.82
C ASP A 378 6.50 11.23 16.63
N ALA A 379 7.35 12.22 16.93
CA ALA A 379 7.96 13.09 15.92
C ALA A 379 8.85 12.28 14.96
N PRO A 380 8.72 12.47 13.63
CA PRO A 380 9.57 11.80 12.66
C PRO A 380 10.98 12.37 12.70
N HIS A 381 11.99 11.52 12.89
CA HIS A 381 13.39 11.92 12.90
C HIS A 381 14.17 11.26 11.77
N VAL A 382 15.17 11.98 11.27
CA VAL A 382 16.09 11.45 10.25
C VAL A 382 17.18 10.59 10.88
N ASP A 383 17.76 9.68 10.10
CA ASP A 383 19.02 9.05 10.46
C ASP A 383 20.13 10.12 10.64
N PRO A 384 20.73 10.29 11.84
CA PRO A 384 21.72 11.33 12.10
C PRO A 384 22.94 11.28 11.16
N GLU A 385 23.27 10.11 10.61
CA GLU A 385 24.33 9.92 9.61
C GLU A 385 24.15 10.81 8.36
N VAL A 386 22.95 11.34 8.10
CA VAL A 386 22.69 12.27 7.00
C VAL A 386 23.60 13.50 7.06
N PHE A 387 23.93 13.97 8.27
CA PHE A 387 24.80 15.13 8.47
C PHE A 387 26.30 14.79 8.38
N GLU A 388 26.63 13.52 8.17
CA GLU A 388 28.01 13.00 8.05
C GLU A 388 28.37 12.57 6.62
N LEU A 389 27.41 12.56 5.69
CA LEU A 389 27.59 12.19 4.27
C LEU A 389 28.63 13.00 3.49
N GLY A 390 28.99 14.19 4.00
CA GLY A 390 29.90 15.12 3.34
C GLY A 390 29.30 15.78 2.10
N VAL A 391 27.98 15.95 2.06
CA VAL A 391 27.23 16.61 0.98
C VAL A 391 26.40 17.77 1.54
N PRO A 392 25.98 18.77 0.73
CA PRO A 392 25.10 19.84 1.18
C PRO A 392 23.75 19.36 1.70
N VAL A 393 23.21 20.05 2.70
CA VAL A 393 21.91 19.73 3.31
C VAL A 393 21.06 21.00 3.42
N LEU A 394 19.81 20.95 2.94
CA LEU A 394 18.82 22.01 3.07
C LEU A 394 17.63 21.54 3.93
N GLY A 395 17.39 22.17 5.06
CA GLY A 395 16.21 21.94 5.89
C GLY A 395 15.08 22.94 5.58
N ILE A 396 13.88 22.44 5.29
CA ILE A 396 12.69 23.27 5.01
C ILE A 396 11.67 23.10 6.13
N CYS A 397 11.31 24.21 6.79
CA CYS A 397 10.36 24.27 7.91
C CYS A 397 10.71 23.26 9.03
N TYR A 398 10.05 22.11 9.11
CA TYR A 398 10.41 21.05 10.04
C TYR A 398 11.84 20.53 9.80
N GLY A 399 12.30 20.40 8.56
CA GLY A 399 13.66 19.99 8.26
C GLY A 399 14.72 20.96 8.80
N LEU A 400 14.39 22.26 8.89
CA LEU A 400 15.22 23.25 9.59
C LEU A 400 15.23 22.98 11.11
N GLN A 401 14.07 22.69 11.68
CA GLN A 401 13.92 22.41 13.11
C GLN A 401 14.65 21.13 13.51
N GLU A 402 14.54 20.07 12.70
CA GLU A 402 15.24 18.80 12.87
C GLU A 402 16.77 18.99 12.81
N MET A 403 17.26 19.72 11.79
CA MET A 403 18.68 20.07 11.68
C MET A 403 19.17 20.80 12.93
N ALA A 404 18.44 21.83 13.36
CA ALA A 404 18.81 22.60 14.52
C ALA A 404 18.77 21.80 15.82
N TRP A 405 17.75 20.95 16.00
CA TRP A 405 17.59 20.09 17.17
C TRP A 405 18.77 19.09 17.28
N ASN A 406 19.13 18.44 16.17
CA ASN A 406 20.28 17.54 16.12
C ASN A 406 21.61 18.26 16.43
N MET A 407 21.70 19.54 16.06
CA MET A 407 22.87 20.40 16.27
C MET A 407 22.80 21.25 17.54
N LYS A 408 21.97 20.88 18.53
CA LYS A 408 21.89 21.52 19.86
C LYS A 408 21.33 22.95 19.88
N GLY A 409 20.58 23.36 18.86
CA GLY A 409 19.71 24.54 18.92
C GLY A 409 18.43 24.27 19.72
N LYS A 410 17.55 25.28 19.83
CA LYS A 410 16.24 25.13 20.49
C LYS A 410 15.10 25.55 19.58
N VAL A 411 14.04 24.76 19.60
CA VAL A 411 12.78 25.03 18.89
C VAL A 411 11.71 25.36 19.95
N ALA A 412 10.78 26.24 19.63
CA ALA A 412 9.67 26.61 20.50
C ALA A 412 8.38 26.76 19.70
N LYS A 413 7.25 26.49 20.35
CA LYS A 413 5.92 26.77 19.80
C LYS A 413 5.73 28.28 19.68
N CYS A 414 5.23 28.75 18.53
CA CYS A 414 4.83 30.14 18.38
C CYS A 414 3.49 30.42 19.10
N GLU A 415 3.38 31.54 19.80
CA GLU A 415 2.09 32.03 20.31
C GLU A 415 1.14 32.47 19.18
N HIS A 416 1.72 32.90 18.05
CA HIS A 416 1.00 33.25 16.82
C HIS A 416 1.41 32.28 15.70
N ARG A 417 0.48 31.43 15.24
CA ARG A 417 0.71 30.60 14.06
C ARG A 417 0.70 31.50 12.82
N GLU A 418 1.84 31.60 12.14
CA GLU A 418 1.96 32.39 10.91
C GLU A 418 1.71 31.47 9.71
N TYR A 419 0.47 31.52 9.20
CA TYR A 419 0.08 30.94 7.93
C TYR A 419 -0.18 32.07 6.96
N GLY A 420 0.69 32.24 5.96
CA GLY A 420 0.48 33.27 4.94
C GLY A 420 1.76 33.85 4.34
N PHE A 421 1.58 34.96 3.63
CA PHE A 421 2.68 35.69 3.03
C PHE A 421 3.48 36.44 4.10
N ALA A 422 4.81 36.30 4.03
CA ALA A 422 5.75 37.09 4.82
C ALA A 422 6.85 37.67 3.93
N GLN A 423 7.52 38.72 4.41
CA GLN A 423 8.73 39.27 3.81
C GLN A 423 9.95 38.84 4.62
N VAL A 424 10.84 38.07 4.01
CA VAL A 424 12.12 37.69 4.59
C VAL A 424 13.16 38.74 4.18
N GLN A 425 13.74 39.41 5.17
CA GLN A 425 14.90 40.27 5.01
C GLN A 425 16.16 39.41 5.01
N ILE A 426 16.89 39.42 3.90
CA ILE A 426 18.13 38.66 3.72
C ILE A 426 19.28 39.42 4.40
N SER A 427 20.04 38.72 5.24
CA SER A 427 21.23 39.25 5.91
C SER A 427 22.48 38.65 5.26
N LYS A 428 23.36 39.48 4.72
CA LYS A 428 24.66 39.04 4.21
C LYS A 428 25.68 39.01 5.33
N ILE A 429 26.43 37.93 5.42
CA ILE A 429 27.46 37.75 6.45
C ILE A 429 28.82 38.19 5.91
N GLY A 430 29.05 38.07 4.60
CA GLY A 430 30.35 38.40 4.01
C GLY A 430 31.44 37.42 4.43
N GLY A 431 32.71 37.80 4.27
CA GLY A 431 33.89 36.92 4.36
C GLY A 431 34.16 36.20 5.70
N GLU A 432 33.23 36.25 6.65
CA GLU A 432 33.29 35.54 7.95
C GLU A 432 32.87 34.06 7.84
N SER A 433 32.13 33.67 6.80
CA SER A 433 31.76 32.27 6.53
C SER A 433 31.88 31.92 5.05
N LYS A 434 32.53 30.78 4.74
CA LYS A 434 32.67 30.31 3.35
C LYS A 434 31.38 29.68 2.89
N GLY A 435 30.58 30.44 2.13
CA GLY A 435 29.40 29.94 1.43
C GLY A 435 28.07 30.14 2.16
N ALA A 436 28.04 30.77 3.34
CA ALA A 436 26.77 31.07 4.03
C ALA A 436 25.80 31.91 3.18
N ASP A 437 26.32 32.86 2.40
CA ASP A 437 25.52 33.74 1.54
C ASP A 437 25.03 33.06 0.24
N ALA A 438 25.52 31.85 -0.08
CA ALA A 438 25.32 31.21 -1.38
C ALA A 438 23.85 30.88 -1.69
N LEU A 439 23.04 30.57 -0.67
CA LEU A 439 21.63 30.19 -0.86
C LEU A 439 20.78 31.34 -1.44
N PHE A 440 21.11 32.60 -1.10
CA PHE A 440 20.35 33.79 -1.51
C PHE A 440 21.12 34.69 -2.48
N GLU A 441 22.23 34.20 -3.04
CA GLU A 441 23.05 35.00 -3.96
C GLU A 441 22.25 35.45 -5.19
N GLY A 442 22.22 36.76 -5.43
CA GLY A 442 21.47 37.37 -6.53
C GLY A 442 19.95 37.45 -6.32
N LEU A 443 19.44 37.14 -5.12
CA LEU A 443 18.00 37.22 -4.82
C LEU A 443 17.57 38.57 -4.22
N GLY A 444 18.48 39.55 -4.14
CA GLY A 444 18.22 40.85 -3.55
C GLY A 444 18.29 40.81 -2.02
N ASP A 445 17.78 41.85 -1.37
CA ASP A 445 17.84 41.99 0.09
C ASP A 445 16.51 41.59 0.78
N GLU A 446 15.45 41.36 0.00
CA GLU A 446 14.13 40.94 0.50
C GLU A 446 13.48 39.88 -0.41
N LEU A 447 12.76 38.93 0.19
CA LEU A 447 12.02 37.86 -0.48
C LEU A 447 10.60 37.73 0.08
N GLN A 448 9.61 37.80 -0.82
CA GLN A 448 8.23 37.43 -0.48
C GLN A 448 8.08 35.91 -0.50
N VAL A 449 7.69 35.33 0.64
CA VAL A 449 7.63 33.88 0.85
C VAL A 449 6.31 33.45 1.49
N TRP A 450 6.03 32.15 1.42
CA TRP A 450 4.93 31.52 2.12
C TRP A 450 5.40 30.85 3.42
N MET A 451 4.96 31.40 4.55
CA MET A 451 5.17 30.85 5.87
C MET A 451 4.02 29.90 6.23
N SER A 452 4.36 28.74 6.78
CA SER A 452 3.38 27.76 7.25
C SER A 452 4.00 26.93 8.37
N HIS A 453 4.10 27.50 9.56
CA HIS A 453 4.73 26.84 10.69
C HIS A 453 3.99 27.08 12.02
N GLY A 454 3.94 26.04 12.86
CA GLY A 454 3.49 26.14 14.25
C GLY A 454 4.64 26.41 15.22
N ASP A 455 5.81 25.85 14.90
CA ASP A 455 7.03 25.97 15.69
C ASP A 455 8.05 26.83 14.94
N GLN A 456 8.98 27.43 15.68
CA GLN A 456 10.13 28.13 15.14
C GLN A 456 11.35 27.96 16.04
N LEU A 457 12.53 28.28 15.52
CA LEU A 457 13.73 28.36 16.35
C LEU A 457 13.57 29.46 17.42
N SER A 458 13.95 29.14 18.65
CA SER A 458 14.09 30.10 19.75
C SER A 458 15.55 30.41 20.05
N GLU A 459 16.45 29.45 19.78
CA GLU A 459 17.90 29.60 19.95
C GLU A 459 18.61 28.98 18.74
N LEU A 460 19.58 29.73 18.20
CA LEU A 460 20.40 29.30 17.08
C LEU A 460 21.35 28.17 17.51
N PRO A 461 21.52 27.10 16.72
CA PRO A 461 22.55 26.10 16.99
C PRO A 461 23.96 26.72 16.99
N PRO A 462 24.93 26.17 17.75
CA PRO A 462 26.33 26.55 17.64
C PRO A 462 26.83 26.43 16.19
N ASP A 463 27.75 27.30 15.79
CA ASP A 463 28.37 27.31 14.46
C ASP A 463 27.42 27.57 13.28
N PHE A 464 26.26 28.18 13.55
CA PHE A 464 25.37 28.74 12.55
C PHE A 464 25.31 30.26 12.66
N HIS A 465 24.92 30.88 11.55
CA HIS A 465 24.54 32.28 11.49
C HIS A 465 23.17 32.44 10.84
N VAL A 466 22.55 33.59 11.12
CA VAL A 466 21.26 33.96 10.52
C VAL A 466 21.50 34.68 9.20
N ILE A 467 20.93 34.14 8.13
CA ILE A 467 20.98 34.70 6.77
C ILE A 467 19.62 35.25 6.32
N GLY A 468 18.56 35.11 7.13
CA GLY A 468 17.26 35.71 6.84
C GLY A 468 16.36 35.82 8.07
N ARG A 469 15.55 36.89 8.12
CA ARG A 469 14.65 37.20 9.24
C ARG A 469 13.30 37.73 8.75
N THR A 470 12.22 37.47 9.50
CA THR A 470 10.95 38.21 9.36
C THR A 470 10.69 39.03 10.63
N SER A 471 9.59 39.80 10.66
CA SER A 471 9.16 40.53 11.86
C SER A 471 8.84 39.63 13.07
N THR A 472 8.57 38.35 12.81
CA THR A 472 8.01 37.36 13.75
C THR A 472 8.92 36.14 13.94
N ALA A 473 9.76 35.82 12.95
CA ALA A 473 10.70 34.71 12.94
C ALA A 473 12.15 35.25 12.80
N PRO A 474 12.88 35.42 13.93
CA PRO A 474 14.24 35.98 13.93
C PRO A 474 15.31 35.04 13.35
N TYR A 475 14.96 33.78 13.08
CA TYR A 475 15.82 32.75 12.47
C TYR A 475 15.13 32.14 11.23
N ALA A 476 14.47 32.98 10.44
CA ALA A 476 13.72 32.53 9.26
C ALA A 476 14.60 31.84 8.20
N ALA A 477 15.90 32.15 8.17
CA ALA A 477 16.89 31.37 7.43
C ALA A 477 18.25 31.38 8.14
N ILE A 478 18.91 30.22 8.18
CA ILE A 478 20.20 30.00 8.84
C ILE A 478 21.17 29.26 7.91
N ALA A 479 22.48 29.45 8.11
CA ALA A 479 23.53 28.72 7.43
C ALA A 479 24.68 28.38 8.38
N HIS A 480 25.30 27.22 8.19
CA HIS A 480 26.45 26.80 8.97
C HIS A 480 27.74 27.51 8.52
N ASN A 481 28.66 27.75 9.45
CA ASN A 481 29.92 28.47 9.24
C ASN A 481 30.92 27.80 8.28
N THR A 482 30.91 26.46 8.23
CA THR A 482 31.94 25.66 7.54
C THR A 482 31.36 24.56 6.68
N LYS A 483 30.21 24.01 7.06
CA LYS A 483 29.50 22.98 6.30
C LYS A 483 28.47 23.64 5.37
N PRO A 484 28.20 23.07 4.19
CA PRO A 484 27.17 23.57 3.27
C PRO A 484 25.75 23.18 3.75
N PHE A 485 25.42 23.55 4.98
CA PHE A 485 24.14 23.27 5.63
C PHE A 485 23.34 24.56 5.73
N TYR A 486 22.09 24.49 5.29
CA TYR A 486 21.18 25.63 5.23
C TYR A 486 19.82 25.22 5.77
N GLY A 487 19.15 26.16 6.42
CA GLY A 487 17.82 25.97 6.96
C GLY A 487 16.93 27.15 6.65
N ILE A 488 15.70 26.91 6.22
CA ILE A 488 14.70 27.94 5.94
C ILE A 488 13.35 27.60 6.57
N GLN A 489 12.66 28.60 7.12
CA GLN A 489 11.39 28.42 7.83
C GLN A 489 10.16 28.48 6.89
N PHE A 490 10.35 28.95 5.66
CA PHE A 490 9.32 29.07 4.63
C PHE A 490 9.41 27.95 3.59
N HIS A 491 8.34 27.78 2.80
CA HIS A 491 8.24 26.77 1.75
C HIS A 491 8.64 27.36 0.38
N PRO A 492 9.84 27.13 -0.16
CA PRO A 492 10.23 27.59 -1.49
C PRO A 492 9.57 26.81 -2.64
N GLU A 493 9.00 25.64 -2.37
CA GLU A 493 8.42 24.72 -3.36
C GLU A 493 7.03 25.15 -3.86
N VAL A 494 6.31 25.97 -3.07
CA VAL A 494 4.97 26.45 -3.41
C VAL A 494 5.02 27.71 -4.27
N THR A 495 4.05 27.85 -5.18
CA THR A 495 3.95 28.99 -6.12
C THR A 495 3.73 30.34 -5.44
N HIS A 496 3.18 30.34 -4.21
CA HIS A 496 3.05 31.53 -3.37
C HIS A 496 4.42 32.18 -3.07
N SER A 497 5.49 31.39 -2.93
CA SER A 497 6.86 31.87 -2.84
C SER A 497 7.39 32.18 -4.23
N LYS A 498 7.14 33.39 -4.76
CA LYS A 498 7.39 33.76 -6.17
C LYS A 498 8.79 33.43 -6.68
N ARG A 499 9.82 33.59 -5.84
CA ARG A 499 11.22 33.31 -6.15
C ARG A 499 11.74 32.02 -5.50
N GLY A 500 10.86 31.18 -4.96
CA GLY A 500 11.22 29.94 -4.27
C GLY A 500 11.93 28.94 -5.18
N LYS A 501 11.54 28.85 -6.47
CA LYS A 501 12.26 28.04 -7.46
C LYS A 501 13.72 28.48 -7.63
N GLU A 502 14.01 29.78 -7.54
CA GLU A 502 15.39 30.28 -7.59
C GLU A 502 16.19 29.85 -6.35
N VAL A 503 15.58 29.86 -5.15
CA VAL A 503 16.20 29.36 -3.91
C VAL A 503 16.56 27.87 -4.04
N ILE A 504 15.63 27.04 -4.51
CA ILE A 504 15.89 25.62 -4.76
C ILE A 504 16.99 25.46 -5.82
N SER A 505 16.98 26.27 -6.88
CA SER A 505 18.03 26.25 -7.90
C SER A 505 19.40 26.62 -7.35
N ARG A 506 19.52 27.57 -6.42
CA ARG A 506 20.79 27.89 -5.77
C ARG A 506 21.33 26.70 -5.00
N PHE A 507 20.48 26.03 -4.23
CA PHE A 507 20.87 24.84 -3.51
C PHE A 507 21.26 23.70 -4.47
N VAL A 508 20.36 23.28 -5.35
CA VAL A 508 20.53 22.10 -6.20
C VAL A 508 21.61 22.28 -7.27
N VAL A 509 21.60 23.41 -7.99
CA VAL A 509 22.53 23.61 -9.11
C VAL A 509 23.84 24.22 -8.64
N SER A 510 23.78 25.28 -7.81
CA SER A 510 24.98 26.05 -7.48
C SER A 510 25.77 25.43 -6.31
N ILE A 511 25.08 25.08 -5.22
CA ILE A 511 25.71 24.56 -4.01
C ILE A 511 26.03 23.06 -4.13
N CYS A 512 25.09 22.23 -4.58
CA CYS A 512 25.32 20.80 -4.80
C CYS A 512 26.09 20.51 -6.10
N GLY A 513 26.13 21.46 -7.04
CA GLY A 513 26.84 21.32 -8.30
C GLY A 513 26.21 20.29 -9.25
N CYS A 514 24.90 20.05 -9.17
CA CYS A 514 24.22 19.08 -10.02
C CYS A 514 24.20 19.50 -11.49
N ARG A 515 24.50 18.56 -12.38
CA ARG A 515 24.34 18.72 -13.84
C ARG A 515 22.87 18.68 -14.23
N GLN A 516 22.46 19.63 -15.06
CA GLN A 516 21.08 19.80 -15.55
C GLN A 516 20.80 18.96 -16.80
N HIS A 517 20.89 17.65 -16.66
CA HIS A 517 20.85 16.67 -17.75
C HIS A 517 19.70 15.66 -17.62
N TRP A 518 18.87 15.79 -16.58
CA TRP A 518 17.60 15.09 -16.51
C TRP A 518 16.61 15.72 -17.49
N THR A 519 16.72 15.32 -18.76
CA THR A 519 15.89 15.75 -19.88
C THR A 519 15.27 14.52 -20.54
N MET A 520 14.09 14.67 -21.15
CA MET A 520 13.41 13.51 -21.75
C MET A 520 14.14 12.98 -22.98
N GLU A 521 14.90 13.84 -23.66
CA GLU A 521 15.80 13.49 -24.77
C GLU A 521 16.97 12.60 -24.33
N GLU A 522 17.54 12.83 -23.14
CA GLU A 522 18.55 11.92 -22.59
C GLU A 522 17.93 10.66 -21.99
N PHE A 523 16.81 10.82 -21.28
CA PHE A 523 16.11 9.72 -20.61
C PHE A 523 15.69 8.63 -21.60
N ILE A 524 15.10 9.01 -22.74
CA ILE A 524 14.60 8.04 -23.74
C ILE A 524 15.69 7.08 -24.24
N GLY A 525 16.88 7.59 -24.57
CA GLY A 525 17.98 6.77 -25.08
C GLY A 525 18.51 5.80 -24.03
N LYS A 526 18.67 6.30 -22.80
CA LYS A 526 19.08 5.53 -21.63
C LYS A 526 18.07 4.44 -21.27
N GLU A 527 16.79 4.77 -21.28
CA GLU A 527 15.71 3.85 -20.95
C GLU A 527 15.52 2.78 -22.03
N ILE A 528 15.63 3.13 -23.31
CA ILE A 528 15.66 2.15 -24.41
C ILE A 528 16.82 1.15 -24.24
N ALA A 529 18.01 1.63 -23.87
CA ALA A 529 19.15 0.76 -23.62
C ALA A 529 18.88 -0.18 -22.43
N ARG A 530 18.35 0.35 -21.33
CA ARG A 530 17.96 -0.43 -20.14
C ARG A 530 16.93 -1.51 -20.47
N ILE A 531 15.87 -1.17 -21.21
CA ILE A 531 14.84 -2.12 -21.64
C ILE A 531 15.46 -3.25 -22.49
N ARG A 532 16.34 -2.91 -23.44
CA ARG A 532 17.02 -3.91 -24.28
C ARG A 532 17.90 -4.86 -23.48
N GLU A 533 18.59 -4.35 -22.46
CA GLU A 533 19.40 -5.15 -21.56
C GLU A 533 18.55 -6.09 -20.70
N ILE A 534 17.49 -5.57 -20.06
CA ILE A 534 16.55 -6.33 -19.22
C ILE A 534 15.89 -7.46 -20.02
N CYS A 535 15.37 -7.15 -21.21
CA CYS A 535 14.70 -8.14 -22.04
C CYS A 535 15.66 -9.08 -22.79
N GLY A 536 16.96 -8.74 -22.85
CA GLY A 536 17.94 -9.45 -23.64
C GLY A 536 17.57 -9.58 -25.13
N PRO A 537 18.22 -10.51 -25.85
CA PRO A 537 18.03 -10.64 -27.30
C PRO A 537 16.70 -11.31 -27.71
N LYS A 538 16.09 -12.10 -26.82
CA LYS A 538 14.92 -12.95 -27.15
C LYS A 538 13.71 -12.75 -26.24
N GLY A 539 13.83 -12.05 -25.12
CA GLY A 539 12.71 -11.87 -24.19
C GLY A 539 11.58 -11.08 -24.87
N ARG A 540 10.35 -11.59 -24.74
CA ARG A 540 9.14 -10.89 -25.19
C ARG A 540 8.41 -10.28 -24.01
N VAL A 541 7.68 -9.21 -24.31
CA VAL A 541 6.96 -8.41 -23.32
C VAL A 541 5.50 -8.30 -23.77
N ILE A 542 4.57 -8.55 -22.86
CA ILE A 542 3.16 -8.21 -23.09
C ILE A 542 2.79 -6.99 -22.25
N GLY A 543 1.78 -6.23 -22.65
CA GLY A 543 1.34 -5.07 -21.90
C GLY A 543 -0.15 -4.81 -22.03
N ALA A 544 -0.80 -4.53 -20.90
CA ALA A 544 -2.16 -4.01 -20.89
C ALA A 544 -2.15 -2.54 -21.33
N VAL A 545 -2.84 -2.20 -22.41
CA VAL A 545 -2.99 -0.80 -22.86
C VAL A 545 -4.43 -0.34 -22.75
N SER A 546 -4.63 0.79 -22.08
CA SER A 546 -5.96 1.38 -21.86
C SER A 546 -6.30 2.47 -22.88
N GLY A 547 -5.32 2.94 -23.65
CA GLY A 547 -5.46 4.12 -24.51
C GLY A 547 -5.30 5.46 -23.77
N GLY A 548 -4.97 5.42 -22.47
CA GLY A 548 -4.49 6.56 -21.72
C GLY A 548 -3.05 6.94 -22.13
N VAL A 549 -2.65 8.18 -21.83
CA VAL A 549 -1.33 8.73 -22.18
C VAL A 549 -0.20 7.83 -21.69
N ASP A 550 -0.24 7.38 -20.44
CA ASP A 550 0.88 6.64 -19.82
C ASP A 550 1.08 5.29 -20.50
N SER A 551 0.01 4.50 -20.63
CA SER A 551 0.07 3.21 -21.33
C SER A 551 0.46 3.36 -22.80
N SER A 552 0.08 4.46 -23.46
CA SER A 552 0.43 4.70 -24.87
C SER A 552 1.89 5.09 -25.04
N VAL A 553 2.41 5.94 -24.16
CA VAL A 553 3.83 6.32 -24.11
C VAL A 553 4.69 5.11 -23.76
N ALA A 554 4.30 4.33 -22.74
CA ALA A 554 4.98 3.10 -22.37
C ALA A 554 4.99 2.08 -23.52
N ALA A 555 3.85 1.88 -24.18
CA ALA A 555 3.74 0.98 -25.33
C ALA A 555 4.64 1.41 -26.50
N LYS A 556 4.65 2.70 -26.83
CA LYS A 556 5.52 3.24 -27.88
C LYS A 556 6.99 3.12 -27.51
N LEU A 557 7.36 3.43 -26.27
CA LEU A 557 8.73 3.27 -25.77
C LEU A 557 9.21 1.81 -25.84
N MET A 558 8.36 0.86 -25.45
CA MET A 558 8.65 -0.57 -25.60
C MET A 558 8.84 -0.96 -27.06
N HIS A 559 7.99 -0.46 -27.97
CA HIS A 559 8.13 -0.72 -29.40
C HIS A 559 9.44 -0.16 -29.96
N GLU A 560 9.85 1.06 -29.60
CA GLU A 560 11.17 1.61 -29.99
C GLU A 560 12.33 0.79 -29.44
N ALA A 561 12.17 0.23 -28.24
CA ALA A 561 13.21 -0.57 -27.60
C ALA A 561 13.37 -1.96 -28.22
N ILE A 562 12.27 -2.71 -28.41
CA ILE A 562 12.33 -4.14 -28.75
C ILE A 562 11.45 -4.56 -29.95
N GLY A 563 10.81 -3.62 -30.63
CA GLY A 563 10.00 -3.86 -31.83
C GLY A 563 8.82 -4.81 -31.57
N ASP A 564 8.64 -5.76 -32.48
CA ASP A 564 7.54 -6.75 -32.45
C ASP A 564 7.64 -7.77 -31.30
N ARG A 565 8.72 -7.74 -30.51
CA ARG A 565 8.82 -8.52 -29.26
C ARG A 565 7.92 -7.95 -28.15
N PHE A 566 7.43 -6.72 -28.31
CA PHE A 566 6.38 -6.16 -27.47
C PHE A 566 5.00 -6.39 -28.11
N HIS A 567 4.07 -6.94 -27.32
CA HIS A 567 2.69 -7.18 -27.76
C HIS A 567 1.71 -6.53 -26.77
N ALA A 568 0.98 -5.53 -27.24
CA ALA A 568 -0.03 -4.85 -26.46
C ALA A 568 -1.38 -5.57 -26.51
N ILE A 569 -2.12 -5.57 -25.41
CA ILE A 569 -3.47 -6.11 -25.29
C ILE A 569 -4.37 -5.01 -24.74
N MET A 570 -5.44 -4.70 -25.47
CA MET A 570 -6.51 -3.84 -25.00
C MET A 570 -7.76 -4.68 -24.76
N VAL A 571 -8.28 -4.64 -23.53
CA VAL A 571 -9.56 -5.27 -23.20
C VAL A 571 -10.65 -4.21 -23.23
N ASP A 572 -11.59 -4.36 -24.16
CA ASP A 572 -12.85 -3.61 -24.11
C ASP A 572 -13.77 -4.27 -23.08
N ASN A 573 -13.86 -3.63 -21.92
CA ASN A 573 -14.68 -4.08 -20.80
C ASN A 573 -16.15 -3.63 -20.92
N GLY A 574 -16.54 -3.03 -22.04
CA GLY A 574 -17.91 -2.57 -22.27
C GLY A 574 -18.30 -1.30 -21.51
N VAL A 575 -17.40 -0.70 -20.73
CA VAL A 575 -17.64 0.56 -19.98
C VAL A 575 -16.61 1.64 -20.37
N LEU A 576 -16.09 1.59 -21.60
CA LEU A 576 -15.23 2.63 -22.16
C LEU A 576 -16.02 3.82 -22.73
N ARG A 577 -15.34 4.90 -23.13
CA ARG A 577 -15.97 6.00 -23.89
C ARG A 577 -16.44 5.53 -25.27
N LEU A 578 -17.30 6.33 -25.90
CA LEU A 578 -17.82 6.03 -27.23
C LEU A 578 -16.67 5.83 -28.24
N ASN A 579 -16.65 4.67 -28.90
CA ASN A 579 -15.64 4.27 -29.89
C ASN A 579 -14.18 4.22 -29.37
N GLU A 580 -13.97 4.16 -28.06
CA GLU A 580 -12.63 4.18 -27.45
C GLU A 580 -11.72 3.08 -28.02
N ALA A 581 -12.16 1.82 -28.00
CA ALA A 581 -11.36 0.69 -28.45
C ALA A 581 -10.94 0.82 -29.92
N LYS A 582 -11.86 1.29 -30.77
CA LYS A 582 -11.58 1.54 -32.19
C LYS A 582 -10.53 2.64 -32.36
N GLN A 583 -10.66 3.76 -31.65
CA GLN A 583 -9.73 4.88 -31.73
C GLN A 583 -8.33 4.48 -31.25
N VAL A 584 -8.25 3.74 -30.13
CA VAL A 584 -6.98 3.26 -29.58
C VAL A 584 -6.32 2.26 -30.51
N HIS A 585 -7.10 1.39 -31.16
CA HIS A 585 -6.58 0.47 -32.17
C HIS A 585 -6.01 1.20 -33.37
N GLU A 586 -6.75 2.16 -33.94
CA GLU A 586 -6.26 2.98 -35.06
C GLU A 586 -4.96 3.70 -34.69
N MET A 587 -4.93 4.32 -33.52
CA MET A 587 -3.76 5.05 -33.00
C MET A 587 -2.53 4.15 -32.78
N LEU A 588 -2.63 3.17 -31.87
CA LEU A 588 -1.46 2.38 -31.47
C LEU A 588 -0.99 1.48 -32.61
N ASN A 589 -1.92 0.85 -33.32
CA ASN A 589 -1.57 -0.14 -34.34
C ASN A 589 -1.25 0.50 -35.69
N LYS A 590 -2.12 1.36 -36.22
CA LYS A 590 -1.91 1.93 -37.57
C LYS A 590 -0.93 3.09 -37.57
N ASP A 591 -1.08 4.02 -36.63
CA ASP A 591 -0.28 5.26 -36.65
C ASP A 591 1.10 5.07 -35.99
N LEU A 592 1.17 4.27 -34.92
CA LEU A 592 2.39 4.13 -34.10
C LEU A 592 3.14 2.81 -34.31
N GLY A 593 2.57 1.86 -35.07
CA GLY A 593 3.17 0.57 -35.41
C GLY A 593 3.22 -0.45 -34.27
N VAL A 594 2.53 -0.20 -33.16
CA VAL A 594 2.51 -1.09 -32.00
C VAL A 594 1.63 -2.30 -32.31
N ASN A 595 2.19 -3.50 -32.16
CA ASN A 595 1.42 -4.73 -32.27
C ASN A 595 0.38 -4.80 -31.14
N LEU A 596 -0.90 -4.74 -31.49
CA LEU A 596 -2.01 -4.58 -30.54
C LEU A 596 -3.14 -5.57 -30.86
N THR A 597 -3.54 -6.35 -29.85
CA THR A 597 -4.77 -7.14 -29.89
C THR A 597 -5.87 -6.43 -29.10
N VAL A 598 -7.03 -6.23 -29.72
CA VAL A 598 -8.23 -5.74 -29.04
C VAL A 598 -9.16 -6.91 -28.76
N VAL A 599 -9.60 -7.01 -27.51
CA VAL A 599 -10.40 -8.11 -26.98
C VAL A 599 -11.73 -7.53 -26.51
N ASP A 600 -12.82 -7.87 -27.18
CA ASP A 600 -14.16 -7.51 -26.70
C ASP A 600 -14.59 -8.50 -25.61
N ALA A 601 -14.63 -8.02 -24.38
CA ALA A 601 -15.13 -8.74 -23.22
C ALA A 601 -16.39 -8.07 -22.63
N SER A 602 -17.03 -7.17 -23.37
CA SER A 602 -18.12 -6.33 -22.86
C SER A 602 -19.27 -7.12 -22.23
N ASP A 603 -19.67 -8.24 -22.84
CA ASP A 603 -20.71 -9.13 -22.31
C ASP A 603 -20.35 -9.69 -20.93
N LEU A 604 -19.10 -10.17 -20.79
CA LEU A 604 -18.62 -10.79 -19.56
C LEU A 604 -18.55 -9.79 -18.40
N PHE A 605 -18.08 -8.58 -18.67
CA PHE A 605 -18.00 -7.54 -17.65
C PHE A 605 -19.38 -7.06 -17.22
N LEU A 606 -20.26 -6.76 -18.18
CA LEU A 606 -21.59 -6.25 -17.89
C LEU A 606 -22.46 -7.29 -17.19
N SER A 607 -22.33 -8.58 -17.51
CA SER A 607 -23.04 -9.63 -16.77
C SER A 607 -22.58 -9.76 -15.33
N ARG A 608 -21.30 -9.48 -15.04
CA ARG A 608 -20.75 -9.51 -13.67
C ARG A 608 -21.08 -8.26 -12.85
N LEU A 609 -21.39 -7.15 -13.51
CA LEU A 609 -21.78 -5.89 -12.89
C LEU A 609 -23.29 -5.77 -12.65
N GLU A 610 -24.07 -6.76 -13.11
CA GLU A 610 -25.52 -6.76 -12.96
C GLU A 610 -25.93 -6.73 -11.48
N GLY A 611 -26.78 -5.76 -11.13
CA GLY A 611 -27.28 -5.58 -9.75
C GLY A 611 -26.26 -5.03 -8.74
N ILE A 612 -25.03 -4.70 -9.16
CA ILE A 612 -24.00 -4.17 -8.26
C ILE A 612 -24.07 -2.65 -8.18
N GLU A 613 -24.34 -2.13 -6.99
CA GLU A 613 -24.41 -0.68 -6.73
C GLU A 613 -23.16 -0.15 -6.02
N ASP A 614 -22.58 -0.94 -5.11
CA ASP A 614 -21.44 -0.55 -4.30
C ASP A 614 -20.20 -0.24 -5.18
N PRO A 615 -19.61 0.96 -5.08
CA PRO A 615 -18.47 1.37 -5.90
C PRO A 615 -17.24 0.48 -5.74
N GLU A 616 -16.94 0.05 -4.52
CA GLU A 616 -15.77 -0.78 -4.23
C GLU A 616 -15.95 -2.20 -4.76
N GLN A 617 -17.17 -2.75 -4.71
CA GLN A 617 -17.51 -4.00 -5.39
C GLN A 617 -17.38 -3.89 -6.91
N LYS A 618 -17.90 -2.81 -7.54
CA LYS A 618 -17.74 -2.58 -8.99
C LYS A 618 -16.26 -2.58 -9.38
N ARG A 619 -15.46 -1.82 -8.63
CA ARG A 619 -14.00 -1.72 -8.74
C ARG A 619 -13.33 -3.09 -8.70
N LYS A 620 -13.61 -3.88 -7.66
CA LYS A 620 -13.04 -5.23 -7.47
C LYS A 620 -13.45 -6.20 -8.58
N ILE A 621 -14.72 -6.19 -9.00
CA ILE A 621 -15.25 -7.05 -10.07
C ILE A 621 -14.58 -6.73 -11.41
N ILE A 622 -14.46 -5.45 -11.77
CA ILE A 622 -13.81 -5.02 -13.00
C ILE A 622 -12.34 -5.40 -12.98
N GLY A 623 -11.63 -5.12 -11.87
CA GLY A 623 -10.23 -5.51 -11.69
C GLY A 623 -10.01 -7.00 -11.93
N ASN A 624 -10.67 -7.86 -11.15
CA ASN A 624 -10.50 -9.31 -11.25
C ASN A 624 -10.87 -9.88 -12.63
N THR A 625 -11.95 -9.37 -13.23
CA THR A 625 -12.38 -9.82 -14.56
C THR A 625 -11.37 -9.44 -15.64
N PHE A 626 -10.81 -8.24 -15.54
CA PHE A 626 -9.76 -7.77 -16.46
C PHE A 626 -8.55 -8.68 -16.45
N ILE A 627 -8.08 -9.08 -15.27
CA ILE A 627 -6.91 -9.96 -15.14
C ILE A 627 -7.16 -11.32 -15.78
N HIS A 628 -8.31 -11.95 -15.52
CA HIS A 628 -8.63 -13.24 -16.13
C HIS A 628 -8.71 -13.18 -17.65
N VAL A 629 -9.28 -12.11 -18.22
CA VAL A 629 -9.32 -11.92 -19.67
C VAL A 629 -7.91 -11.69 -20.20
N PHE A 630 -7.11 -10.84 -19.55
CA PHE A 630 -5.75 -10.55 -19.96
C PHE A 630 -4.85 -11.80 -19.96
N GLU A 631 -4.92 -12.64 -18.93
CA GLU A 631 -4.16 -13.89 -18.84
C GLU A 631 -4.57 -14.91 -19.91
N ALA A 632 -5.87 -15.04 -20.17
CA ALA A 632 -6.38 -15.93 -21.22
C ALA A 632 -5.86 -15.51 -22.60
N GLU A 633 -5.75 -14.21 -22.87
CA GLU A 633 -5.25 -13.68 -24.13
C GLU A 633 -3.73 -13.78 -24.24
N ALA A 634 -3.01 -13.54 -23.15
CA ALA A 634 -1.57 -13.78 -23.07
C ALA A 634 -1.21 -15.24 -23.42
N ALA A 635 -1.97 -16.21 -22.89
CA ALA A 635 -1.78 -17.63 -23.18
C ALA A 635 -2.03 -17.97 -24.66
N LYS A 636 -3.02 -17.35 -25.31
CA LYS A 636 -3.29 -17.52 -26.74
C LYS A 636 -2.15 -16.96 -27.60
N ILE A 637 -1.61 -15.81 -27.24
CA ILE A 637 -0.47 -15.19 -27.94
C ILE A 637 0.78 -16.09 -27.86
N GLU A 638 1.01 -16.72 -26.71
CA GLU A 638 2.13 -17.65 -26.55
C GLU A 638 1.92 -18.93 -27.37
N ALA A 639 0.70 -19.49 -27.37
CA ALA A 639 0.37 -20.67 -28.16
C ALA A 639 0.51 -20.41 -29.68
N ALA A 640 0.04 -19.26 -30.16
CA ALA A 640 0.16 -18.88 -31.57
C ALA A 640 1.63 -18.73 -32.01
N ALA A 641 2.48 -18.16 -31.15
CA ALA A 641 3.91 -18.06 -31.41
C ALA A 641 4.59 -19.44 -31.49
N ALA A 642 4.22 -20.36 -30.59
CA ALA A 642 4.75 -21.73 -30.60
C ALA A 642 4.31 -22.52 -31.86
N GLU A 643 3.08 -22.32 -32.33
CA GLU A 643 2.60 -22.93 -33.58
C GLU A 643 3.34 -22.39 -34.82
N GLU A 644 3.61 -21.09 -34.86
CA GLU A 644 4.34 -20.47 -35.97
C GLU A 644 5.79 -20.96 -36.04
N GLU A 645 6.45 -21.09 -34.88
CA GLU A 645 7.78 -21.70 -34.77
C GLU A 645 7.76 -23.16 -35.23
N ALA A 646 6.75 -23.94 -34.85
CA ALA A 646 6.58 -25.32 -35.30
C ALA A 646 6.33 -25.45 -36.82
N ARG A 647 5.82 -24.40 -37.48
CA ARG A 647 5.61 -24.33 -38.95
C ARG A 647 6.84 -23.81 -39.71
N GLY A 648 7.97 -23.63 -39.03
CA GLY A 648 9.23 -23.16 -39.64
C GLY A 648 9.40 -21.64 -39.67
N GLY A 649 8.57 -20.89 -38.92
CA GLY A 649 8.77 -19.47 -38.67
C GLY A 649 9.97 -19.20 -37.76
N GLU A 650 10.42 -17.95 -37.70
CA GLU A 650 11.53 -17.54 -36.83
C GLU A 650 11.12 -17.69 -35.35
N ALA A 651 12.01 -18.28 -34.53
CA ALA A 651 11.76 -18.51 -33.12
C ALA A 651 11.55 -17.19 -32.37
N LYS A 652 10.32 -16.91 -31.95
CA LYS A 652 9.94 -15.59 -31.39
C LYS A 652 10.41 -15.39 -29.94
N GLY A 653 10.82 -16.45 -29.25
CA GLY A 653 11.18 -16.41 -27.82
C GLY A 653 9.96 -16.47 -26.90
N LYS A 654 10.21 -16.51 -25.59
CA LYS A 654 9.17 -16.68 -24.55
C LYS A 654 8.66 -15.33 -24.05
N ILE A 655 7.37 -15.25 -23.73
CA ILE A 655 6.84 -14.11 -22.95
C ILE A 655 7.36 -14.25 -21.51
N GLU A 656 8.21 -13.30 -21.12
CA GLU A 656 8.86 -13.28 -19.81
C GLU A 656 8.47 -12.06 -18.98
N TRP A 657 8.00 -10.99 -19.64
CA TRP A 657 7.77 -9.70 -18.99
C TRP A 657 6.36 -9.16 -19.23
N LEU A 658 5.86 -8.41 -18.24
CA LEU A 658 4.65 -7.63 -18.27
C LEU A 658 4.98 -6.15 -18.12
N LEU A 659 4.59 -5.35 -19.11
CA LEU A 659 4.67 -3.89 -19.08
C LEU A 659 3.61 -3.31 -18.12
N GLN A 660 4.05 -2.42 -17.24
CA GLN A 660 3.18 -1.52 -16.48
C GLN A 660 3.57 -0.07 -16.71
N GLY A 661 2.55 0.79 -16.78
CA GLY A 661 2.70 2.24 -16.97
C GLY A 661 2.81 3.02 -15.65
N THR A 662 3.35 2.39 -14.60
CA THR A 662 3.52 2.99 -13.26
C THR A 662 4.28 4.30 -13.35
N LEU A 663 3.81 5.34 -12.68
CA LEU A 663 4.46 6.65 -12.62
C LEU A 663 5.06 6.93 -11.24
N TYR A 664 5.90 7.96 -11.15
CA TYR A 664 6.58 8.32 -9.91
C TYR A 664 5.63 8.71 -8.76
N PRO A 665 4.51 9.43 -8.98
CA PRO A 665 3.53 9.66 -7.92
C PRO A 665 2.95 8.37 -7.33
N ASP A 666 2.80 7.31 -8.14
CA ASP A 666 2.28 6.02 -7.66
C ASP A 666 3.29 5.33 -6.74
N VAL A 667 4.59 5.50 -7.02
CA VAL A 667 5.69 5.00 -6.18
C VAL A 667 5.74 5.75 -4.84
N ILE A 668 5.66 7.08 -4.87
CA ILE A 668 5.72 7.90 -3.65
C ILE A 668 4.57 7.57 -2.70
N GLU A 669 3.35 7.39 -3.23
CA GLU A 669 2.17 7.07 -2.41
C GLU A 669 2.32 5.73 -1.66
N SER A 670 3.16 4.83 -2.16
CA SER A 670 3.47 3.52 -1.56
C SER A 670 4.61 3.54 -0.52
N ILE A 671 5.39 4.62 -0.43
CA ILE A 671 6.67 4.68 0.31
C ILE A 671 6.59 5.62 1.55
N SER A 672 5.41 6.12 1.91
CA SER A 672 5.23 7.08 3.03
C SER A 672 5.67 6.55 4.40
N PHE A 673 6.33 7.40 5.22
CA PHE A 673 6.77 7.08 6.59
C PHE A 673 5.62 6.78 7.57
N LYS A 674 4.38 7.16 7.23
CA LYS A 674 3.16 6.80 7.98
C LYS A 674 2.52 5.50 7.50
N GLY A 675 3.21 4.76 6.62
CA GLY A 675 2.61 3.71 5.79
C GLY A 675 1.96 4.29 4.53
N PRO A 676 1.54 3.44 3.58
CA PRO A 676 0.89 3.87 2.34
C PRO A 676 -0.34 4.74 2.65
N SER A 677 -0.41 5.90 2.00
CA SER A 677 -1.56 6.79 2.15
C SER A 677 -2.83 6.04 1.72
N ALA A 678 -3.93 6.20 2.46
CA ALA A 678 -5.17 5.44 2.32
C ALA A 678 -5.48 5.04 0.87
N THR A 679 -5.89 3.79 0.67
CA THR A 679 -6.16 2.95 -0.54
C THR A 679 -6.91 3.58 -1.72
N ILE A 680 -6.69 4.85 -2.04
CA ILE A 680 -7.40 5.65 -3.02
C ILE A 680 -6.95 5.33 -4.46
N LYS A 681 -5.78 4.70 -4.65
CA LYS A 681 -5.20 4.42 -5.98
C LYS A 681 -4.83 2.95 -6.26
N THR A 682 -5.60 1.98 -5.76
CA THR A 682 -5.43 0.55 -6.13
C THR A 682 -5.62 0.22 -7.63
N HIS A 683 -6.00 1.21 -8.46
CA HIS A 683 -6.52 1.01 -9.82
C HIS A 683 -5.65 1.56 -10.96
N HIS A 684 -4.57 2.28 -10.68
CA HIS A 684 -3.72 2.87 -11.72
C HIS A 684 -2.59 1.95 -12.18
N ASN A 685 -2.08 1.14 -11.27
CA ASN A 685 -1.28 -0.03 -11.60
C ASN A 685 -2.20 -1.23 -11.64
N VAL A 686 -1.78 -2.31 -12.28
CA VAL A 686 -2.54 -3.57 -12.34
C VAL A 686 -2.52 -4.22 -10.95
N GLY A 687 -3.10 -3.55 -9.95
CA GLY A 687 -3.09 -3.86 -8.52
C GLY A 687 -3.99 -5.03 -8.14
N GLY A 688 -4.30 -5.89 -9.10
CA GLY A 688 -4.98 -7.16 -8.87
C GLY A 688 -4.26 -8.36 -9.49
N LEU A 689 -3.07 -8.21 -10.10
CA LEU A 689 -2.36 -9.34 -10.69
C LEU A 689 -2.33 -10.51 -9.69
N LEU A 690 -2.82 -11.67 -10.14
CA LEU A 690 -2.87 -12.88 -9.33
C LEU A 690 -1.44 -13.20 -8.87
N LYS A 691 -1.28 -13.63 -7.61
CA LYS A 691 0.03 -14.05 -7.06
C LYS A 691 0.68 -15.22 -7.82
N ASP A 692 -0.05 -15.85 -8.74
CA ASP A 692 0.41 -16.94 -9.62
C ASP A 692 0.93 -16.45 -10.99
N MET A 693 1.06 -15.13 -11.21
CA MET A 693 1.54 -14.58 -12.47
C MET A 693 3.03 -14.89 -12.70
N LYS A 694 3.33 -15.63 -13.79
CA LYS A 694 4.69 -16.11 -14.13
C LYS A 694 5.60 -15.06 -14.80
N LEU A 695 5.12 -13.83 -14.97
CA LEU A 695 5.79 -12.77 -15.74
C LEU A 695 6.49 -11.78 -14.81
N LYS A 696 7.69 -11.35 -15.21
CA LYS A 696 8.45 -10.30 -14.51
C LYS A 696 7.91 -8.91 -14.89
N LEU A 697 7.95 -7.94 -14.01
CA LEU A 697 7.46 -6.58 -14.31
C LEU A 697 8.52 -5.73 -15.01
N ILE A 698 8.09 -4.90 -15.95
CA ILE A 698 8.89 -3.81 -16.51
C ILE A 698 8.09 -2.51 -16.44
N GLU A 699 8.64 -1.52 -15.74
CA GLU A 699 7.98 -0.25 -15.41
C GLU A 699 8.83 0.94 -15.91
N PRO A 700 8.83 1.23 -17.22
CA PRO A 700 9.77 2.18 -17.79
C PRO A 700 9.46 3.65 -17.49
N LEU A 701 8.25 3.94 -16.99
CA LEU A 701 7.82 5.30 -16.64
C LEU A 701 7.87 5.56 -15.13
N ARG A 702 8.35 4.59 -14.34
CA ARG A 702 8.30 4.59 -12.88
C ARG A 702 8.93 5.83 -12.25
N GLU A 703 9.91 6.41 -12.93
CA GLU A 703 10.72 7.53 -12.47
C GLU A 703 10.20 8.90 -12.92
N LEU A 704 9.09 8.93 -13.67
CA LEU A 704 8.58 10.13 -14.33
C LEU A 704 7.29 10.66 -13.69
N PHE A 705 7.18 11.99 -13.65
CA PHE A 705 5.93 12.70 -13.44
C PHE A 705 5.11 12.79 -14.74
N LYS A 706 3.82 13.13 -14.60
CA LYS A 706 2.87 13.15 -15.73
C LYS A 706 3.24 14.14 -16.84
N ASP A 707 3.79 15.29 -16.49
CA ASP A 707 4.29 16.29 -17.44
C ASP A 707 5.53 15.80 -18.20
N GLU A 708 6.43 15.10 -17.52
CA GLU A 708 7.58 14.42 -18.13
C GLU A 708 7.15 13.31 -19.10
N VAL A 709 6.17 12.48 -18.72
CA VAL A 709 5.57 11.46 -19.60
C VAL A 709 4.95 12.11 -20.85
N ARG A 710 4.29 13.26 -20.71
CA ARG A 710 3.75 14.00 -21.86
C ARG A 710 4.86 14.54 -22.75
N ALA A 711 5.92 15.09 -22.18
CA ALA A 711 7.08 15.55 -22.94
C ALA A 711 7.75 14.39 -23.69
N LEU A 712 7.95 13.25 -23.03
CA LEU A 712 8.45 12.02 -23.64
C LEU A 712 7.56 11.53 -24.78
N GLY A 713 6.23 11.57 -24.61
CA GLY A 713 5.29 11.21 -25.67
C GLY A 713 5.42 12.08 -26.93
N ARG A 714 5.68 13.38 -26.79
CA ARG A 714 5.92 14.27 -27.95
C ARG A 714 7.23 13.91 -28.67
N LEU A 715 8.29 13.59 -27.92
CA LEU A 715 9.57 13.15 -28.49
C LEU A 715 9.43 11.81 -29.24
N LEU A 716 8.58 10.93 -28.74
CA LEU A 716 8.20 9.66 -29.39
C LEU A 716 7.25 9.85 -30.59
N SER A 717 7.01 11.09 -31.03
CA SER A 717 6.13 11.43 -32.15
C SER A 717 4.67 10.99 -31.97
N ILE A 718 4.20 10.87 -30.72
CA ILE A 718 2.79 10.64 -30.43
C ILE A 718 2.02 11.95 -30.69
N PRO A 719 0.90 11.93 -31.45
CA PRO A 719 0.14 13.15 -31.77
C PRO A 719 -0.30 13.93 -30.52
N ASP A 720 -0.19 15.26 -30.57
CA ASP A 720 -0.42 16.13 -29.39
C ASP A 720 -1.82 15.98 -28.79
N HIS A 721 -2.86 15.82 -29.62
CA HIS A 721 -4.24 15.62 -29.14
C HIS A 721 -4.42 14.35 -28.29
N LEU A 722 -3.50 13.39 -28.38
CA LEU A 722 -3.46 12.17 -27.59
C LEU A 722 -2.61 12.34 -26.34
N VAL A 723 -1.45 13.00 -26.46
CA VAL A 723 -0.61 13.36 -25.31
C VAL A 723 -1.38 14.24 -24.31
N GLN A 724 -2.25 15.11 -24.79
CA GLN A 724 -3.08 16.01 -23.97
C GLN A 724 -4.41 15.39 -23.53
N ARG A 725 -4.66 14.11 -23.83
CA ARG A 725 -5.93 13.46 -23.50
C ARG A 725 -6.15 13.46 -21.98
N HIS A 726 -7.37 13.80 -21.57
CA HIS A 726 -7.78 13.75 -20.17
C HIS A 726 -7.67 12.32 -19.62
N PRO A 727 -7.28 12.16 -18.35
CA PRO A 727 -7.21 10.86 -17.71
C PRO A 727 -8.58 10.19 -17.69
N PHE A 728 -8.57 8.86 -17.84
CA PHE A 728 -9.76 8.02 -17.83
C PHE A 728 -9.56 6.91 -16.79
N PRO A 729 -10.52 6.70 -15.87
CA PRO A 729 -10.36 5.74 -14.79
C PRO A 729 -10.36 4.30 -15.31
N GLY A 730 -9.66 3.39 -14.62
CA GLY A 730 -9.62 1.95 -14.96
C GLY A 730 -11.01 1.28 -15.00
N PRO A 731 -11.88 1.49 -13.98
CA PRO A 731 -13.28 1.09 -14.01
C PRO A 731 -14.14 1.77 -15.09
N GLY A 732 -13.58 2.74 -15.81
CA GLY A 732 -14.24 3.47 -16.88
C GLY A 732 -15.53 4.16 -16.44
N LEU A 733 -16.56 4.02 -17.25
CA LEU A 733 -17.88 4.60 -17.02
C LEU A 733 -18.63 3.94 -15.85
N ALA A 734 -18.20 2.77 -15.35
CA ALA A 734 -18.89 2.09 -14.26
C ALA A 734 -18.91 2.89 -12.94
N ILE A 735 -17.89 3.72 -12.71
CA ILE A 735 -17.82 4.66 -11.57
C ILE A 735 -18.40 6.05 -11.89
N ARG A 736 -18.87 6.25 -13.12
CA ARG A 736 -19.59 7.47 -13.56
C ARG A 736 -21.08 7.22 -13.76
N ILE A 737 -21.53 6.00 -13.48
CA ILE A 737 -22.93 5.59 -13.41
C ILE A 737 -23.23 5.32 -11.95
N LEU A 738 -24.02 6.19 -11.33
CA LEU A 738 -24.49 6.00 -9.97
C LEU A 738 -25.66 5.00 -9.99
N GLY A 739 -25.58 3.94 -9.20
CA GLY A 739 -26.50 2.80 -9.24
C GLY A 739 -26.04 1.64 -10.15
N PRO A 740 -26.93 0.68 -10.49
CA PRO A 740 -26.57 -0.52 -11.24
C PRO A 740 -26.09 -0.20 -12.67
N VAL A 741 -25.01 -0.84 -13.13
CA VAL A 741 -24.44 -0.60 -14.48
C VAL A 741 -25.10 -1.53 -15.51
N THR A 742 -25.77 -0.96 -16.51
CA THR A 742 -26.41 -1.73 -17.60
C THR A 742 -25.95 -1.23 -18.99
N ARG A 743 -26.12 -2.07 -20.03
CA ARG A 743 -25.83 -1.70 -21.43
C ARG A 743 -26.49 -0.39 -21.86
N ASP A 744 -27.75 -0.21 -21.48
CA ASP A 744 -28.51 0.99 -21.83
C ASP A 744 -27.97 2.24 -21.11
N GLN A 745 -27.64 2.13 -19.82
CA GLN A 745 -27.07 3.24 -19.06
C GLN A 745 -25.68 3.63 -19.58
N VAL A 746 -24.84 2.65 -19.93
CA VAL A 746 -23.54 2.91 -20.56
C VAL A 746 -23.73 3.65 -21.87
N LYS A 747 -24.65 3.21 -22.74
CA LYS A 747 -24.91 3.85 -24.03
C LYS A 747 -25.38 5.31 -23.87
N ILE A 748 -26.30 5.56 -22.94
CA ILE A 748 -26.80 6.91 -22.62
C ILE A 748 -25.62 7.80 -22.19
N LEU A 749 -24.79 7.31 -21.26
CA LEU A 749 -23.67 8.07 -20.75
C LEU A 749 -22.59 8.32 -21.83
N GLN A 750 -22.28 7.33 -22.65
CA GLN A 750 -21.33 7.46 -23.77
C GLN A 750 -21.74 8.56 -24.76
N GLN A 751 -23.03 8.65 -25.10
CA GLN A 751 -23.54 9.66 -26.02
C GLN A 751 -23.43 11.07 -25.41
N ALA A 752 -23.85 11.23 -24.15
CA ALA A 752 -23.81 12.51 -23.48
C ALA A 752 -22.38 13.00 -23.19
N ASP A 753 -21.49 12.11 -22.75
CA ASP A 753 -20.06 12.41 -22.55
C ASP A 753 -19.39 12.81 -23.87
N ASN A 754 -19.70 12.12 -24.98
CA ASN A 754 -19.18 12.46 -26.29
C ASN A 754 -19.59 13.88 -26.73
N ILE A 755 -20.87 14.24 -26.60
CA ILE A 755 -21.36 15.60 -26.90
C ILE A 755 -20.63 16.64 -26.04
N TYR A 756 -20.47 16.36 -24.75
CA TYR A 756 -19.82 17.26 -23.82
C TYR A 756 -18.36 17.54 -24.22
N ILE A 757 -17.58 16.48 -24.47
CA ILE A 757 -16.19 16.61 -24.91
C ILE A 757 -16.07 17.28 -26.29
N GLU A 758 -16.98 16.98 -27.22
CA GLU A 758 -17.00 17.60 -28.55
C GLU A 758 -17.18 19.13 -28.46
N GLU A 759 -18.14 19.60 -27.67
CA GLU A 759 -18.39 21.04 -27.49
C GLU A 759 -17.25 21.74 -26.74
N ILE A 760 -16.62 21.08 -25.75
CA ILE A 760 -15.41 21.59 -25.10
C ILE A 760 -14.28 21.79 -26.12
N ARG A 761 -14.08 20.82 -27.02
CA ARG A 761 -13.04 20.90 -28.06
C ARG A 761 -13.34 21.99 -29.08
N LYS A 762 -14.59 22.09 -29.56
CA LYS A 762 -15.03 23.16 -30.47
C LYS A 762 -14.84 24.55 -29.87
N ALA A 763 -14.97 24.67 -28.55
CA ALA A 763 -14.75 25.93 -27.84
C ALA A 763 -13.26 26.25 -27.57
N GLY A 764 -12.33 25.35 -27.91
CA GLY A 764 -10.90 25.52 -27.64
C GLY A 764 -10.53 25.44 -26.15
N LEU A 765 -11.41 24.86 -25.32
CA LEU A 765 -11.25 24.83 -23.85
C LEU A 765 -10.58 23.54 -23.34
N TYR A 766 -10.46 22.52 -24.18
CA TYR A 766 -10.02 21.18 -23.75
C TYR A 766 -8.68 21.18 -23.00
N ASN A 767 -7.68 21.91 -23.51
CA ASN A 767 -6.34 21.97 -22.93
C ASN A 767 -6.24 22.88 -21.69
N GLN A 768 -7.30 23.65 -21.39
CA GLN A 768 -7.38 24.47 -20.18
C GLN A 768 -7.98 23.69 -19.00
N ILE A 769 -8.54 22.52 -19.27
CA ILE A 769 -9.22 21.67 -18.30
C ILE A 769 -8.32 20.45 -18.03
N SER A 770 -8.12 20.12 -16.75
CA SER A 770 -7.30 18.96 -16.37
C SER A 770 -8.05 17.64 -16.58
N GLN A 771 -9.36 17.64 -16.31
CA GLN A 771 -10.25 16.51 -16.60
C GLN A 771 -11.70 17.00 -16.78
N ALA A 772 -12.41 16.49 -17.79
CA ALA A 772 -13.85 16.69 -17.99
C ALA A 772 -14.54 15.38 -18.33
N PHE A 773 -15.75 15.18 -17.79
CA PHE A 773 -16.60 14.03 -18.06
C PHE A 773 -18.04 14.24 -17.61
N ALA A 774 -18.94 13.39 -18.09
CA ALA A 774 -20.32 13.32 -17.62
C ALA A 774 -20.54 12.18 -16.61
N VAL A 775 -21.54 12.31 -15.74
CA VAL A 775 -21.95 11.37 -14.70
C VAL A 775 -23.46 11.14 -14.76
N LEU A 776 -23.90 9.90 -14.91
CA LEU A 776 -25.32 9.52 -14.97
C LEU A 776 -25.88 9.27 -13.57
N LEU A 777 -26.99 9.93 -13.23
CA LEU A 777 -27.60 9.82 -11.92
C LEU A 777 -28.78 8.83 -11.91
N PRO A 778 -29.02 8.09 -10.81
CA PRO A 778 -30.14 7.16 -10.66
C PRO A 778 -31.45 7.87 -10.31
N VAL A 779 -31.57 9.16 -10.67
CA VAL A 779 -32.75 9.97 -10.44
C VAL A 779 -33.36 10.41 -11.76
N LYS A 780 -34.68 10.53 -11.77
CA LYS A 780 -35.45 11.02 -12.91
C LYS A 780 -36.05 12.38 -12.60
N ALA A 781 -36.15 13.22 -13.62
CA ALA A 781 -36.76 14.53 -13.54
C ALA A 781 -37.92 14.64 -14.54
N VAL A 782 -38.88 15.53 -14.24
CA VAL A 782 -39.95 15.88 -15.17
C VAL A 782 -39.40 16.87 -16.20
N GLY A 783 -39.70 16.62 -17.47
CA GLY A 783 -39.37 17.50 -18.59
C GLY A 783 -40.55 17.68 -19.52
N VAL A 784 -40.42 18.63 -20.44
CA VAL A 784 -41.31 18.81 -21.59
C VAL A 784 -40.41 18.80 -22.81
N MET A 785 -40.56 17.78 -23.67
CA MET A 785 -39.86 17.69 -24.94
C MET A 785 -40.89 17.57 -26.06
N GLY A 786 -40.91 18.55 -26.97
CA GLY A 786 -42.05 18.76 -27.87
C GLY A 786 -43.30 19.15 -27.05
N ASP A 787 -44.44 18.52 -27.35
CA ASP A 787 -45.72 18.75 -26.67
C ASP A 787 -46.03 17.71 -25.58
N ALA A 788 -45.10 16.78 -25.30
CA ALA A 788 -45.30 15.67 -24.36
C ALA A 788 -44.49 15.84 -23.07
N ARG A 789 -45.09 15.43 -21.95
CA ARG A 789 -44.40 15.32 -20.66
C ARG A 789 -43.47 14.12 -20.66
N THR A 790 -42.20 14.33 -20.34
CA THR A 790 -41.19 13.27 -20.21
C THR A 790 -40.79 13.06 -18.74
N TYR A 791 -40.36 11.85 -18.41
CA TYR A 791 -39.79 11.49 -17.10
C TYR A 791 -38.52 10.66 -17.31
N GLU A 792 -37.39 11.37 -17.45
CA GLU A 792 -36.12 10.82 -17.91
C GLU A 792 -34.99 11.14 -16.92
N GLN A 793 -33.80 10.57 -17.12
CA GLN A 793 -32.69 10.67 -16.18
C GLN A 793 -32.04 12.06 -16.18
N VAL A 794 -31.32 12.32 -15.10
CA VAL A 794 -30.48 13.51 -14.91
C VAL A 794 -29.02 13.15 -15.16
N ILE A 795 -28.30 14.03 -15.84
CA ILE A 795 -26.85 13.93 -15.99
C ILE A 795 -26.15 15.10 -15.31
N ALA A 796 -25.06 14.83 -14.61
CA ALA A 796 -24.16 15.83 -14.06
C ALA A 796 -22.91 15.94 -14.92
N LEU A 797 -22.53 17.17 -15.26
CA LEU A 797 -21.28 17.48 -15.95
C LEU A 797 -20.21 17.83 -14.91
N ARG A 798 -19.00 17.31 -15.09
CA ARG A 798 -17.84 17.60 -14.25
C ARG A 798 -16.70 18.14 -15.11
N ALA A 799 -16.06 19.21 -14.66
CA ALA A 799 -14.77 19.64 -15.20
C ALA A 799 -13.96 20.32 -14.10
N VAL A 800 -12.66 20.03 -14.05
CA VAL A 800 -11.75 20.55 -13.02
C VAL A 800 -10.45 21.08 -13.61
N GLN A 801 -9.87 22.07 -12.93
CA GLN A 801 -8.52 22.57 -13.15
C GLN A 801 -7.65 22.20 -11.96
N SER A 802 -6.45 21.70 -12.25
CA SER A 802 -5.51 21.27 -11.25
C SER A 802 -4.09 21.24 -11.82
N GLU A 803 -3.13 21.63 -10.99
CA GLU A 803 -1.69 21.51 -11.28
C GLU A 803 -1.12 20.14 -10.88
N ASP A 804 -1.74 19.42 -9.93
CA ASP A 804 -1.19 18.22 -9.27
C ASP A 804 -2.20 17.08 -9.00
N PHE A 805 -3.49 17.30 -9.29
CA PHE A 805 -4.65 16.46 -8.94
C PHE A 805 -4.85 16.17 -7.44
N MET A 806 -4.01 16.71 -6.56
CA MET A 806 -4.14 16.64 -5.11
C MET A 806 -5.14 17.69 -4.62
N THR A 807 -5.12 18.87 -5.22
CA THR A 807 -6.16 19.90 -5.10
C THR A 807 -6.71 20.24 -6.49
N ALA A 808 -7.99 20.53 -6.60
CA ALA A 808 -8.58 20.89 -7.87
C ALA A 808 -9.77 21.83 -7.69
N ASP A 809 -9.84 22.88 -8.49
CA ASP A 809 -11.03 23.72 -8.55
C ASP A 809 -11.91 23.33 -9.73
N TRP A 810 -13.21 23.60 -9.65
CA TRP A 810 -14.12 23.35 -10.76
C TRP A 810 -13.88 24.36 -11.89
N PHE A 811 -14.02 23.94 -13.14
CA PHE A 811 -13.73 24.82 -14.28
C PHE A 811 -14.87 25.82 -14.51
N VAL A 812 -14.54 27.12 -14.59
CA VAL A 812 -15.54 28.16 -14.86
C VAL A 812 -15.83 28.25 -16.35
N PHE A 813 -16.87 27.58 -16.83
CA PHE A 813 -17.27 27.64 -18.23
C PHE A 813 -17.92 28.98 -18.62
N PRO A 814 -17.68 29.46 -19.87
CA PRO A 814 -18.54 30.48 -20.47
C PRO A 814 -19.98 29.96 -20.58
N ALA A 815 -20.96 30.78 -20.14
CA ALA A 815 -22.36 30.38 -20.06
C ALA A 815 -22.93 29.86 -21.41
N GLU A 816 -22.50 30.43 -22.53
CA GLU A 816 -22.92 30.00 -23.87
C GLU A 816 -22.44 28.58 -24.23
N VAL A 817 -21.28 28.16 -23.73
CA VAL A 817 -20.76 26.81 -23.96
C VAL A 817 -21.61 25.80 -23.18
N LEU A 818 -21.88 26.06 -21.89
CA LEU A 818 -22.77 25.21 -21.08
C LEU A 818 -24.20 25.16 -21.65
N ARG A 819 -24.71 26.29 -22.16
CA ARG A 819 -26.03 26.33 -22.81
C ARG A 819 -26.08 25.38 -24.00
N ARG A 820 -25.09 25.43 -24.90
CA ARG A 820 -25.02 24.52 -26.06
C ARG A 820 -24.90 23.06 -25.65
N ILE A 821 -24.02 22.74 -24.70
CA ILE A 821 -23.86 21.38 -24.17
C ILE A 821 -25.19 20.86 -23.64
N SER A 822 -25.83 21.65 -22.77
CA SER A 822 -27.12 21.28 -22.16
C SER A 822 -28.19 21.03 -23.21
N SER A 823 -28.36 21.96 -24.16
CA SER A 823 -29.34 21.81 -25.25
C SER A 823 -29.07 20.60 -26.14
N ARG A 824 -27.82 20.34 -26.51
CA ARG A 824 -27.47 19.18 -27.35
C ARG A 824 -27.74 17.88 -26.60
N ILE A 825 -27.31 17.76 -25.35
CA ILE A 825 -27.55 16.54 -24.56
C ILE A 825 -29.05 16.26 -24.42
N THR A 826 -29.87 17.25 -24.05
CA THR A 826 -31.33 17.02 -23.88
C THR A 826 -32.09 16.77 -25.18
N ASN A 827 -31.57 17.21 -26.32
CA ASN A 827 -32.24 17.04 -27.62
C ASN A 827 -31.77 15.80 -28.39
N GLU A 828 -30.51 15.39 -28.22
CA GLU A 828 -29.87 14.33 -29.00
C GLU A 828 -29.79 13.00 -28.25
N VAL A 829 -29.78 13.02 -26.90
CA VAL A 829 -29.61 11.81 -26.08
C VAL A 829 -30.95 11.36 -25.50
N ALA A 830 -31.52 10.31 -26.10
CA ALA A 830 -32.76 9.70 -25.60
C ALA A 830 -32.55 9.16 -24.17
N GLY A 831 -33.42 9.55 -23.23
CA GLY A 831 -33.34 9.14 -21.84
C GLY A 831 -32.71 10.16 -20.88
N ILE A 832 -32.34 11.35 -21.36
CA ILE A 832 -31.89 12.48 -20.53
C ILE A 832 -32.73 13.73 -20.81
N ASN A 833 -33.34 14.30 -19.76
CA ASN A 833 -34.11 15.55 -19.88
C ASN A 833 -33.65 16.67 -18.92
N ARG A 834 -32.54 16.45 -18.23
CA ARG A 834 -31.96 17.41 -17.30
C ARG A 834 -30.44 17.28 -17.29
N VAL A 835 -29.77 18.42 -17.35
CA VAL A 835 -28.31 18.53 -17.25
C VAL A 835 -27.98 19.45 -16.07
N THR A 836 -27.06 19.05 -15.22
CA THR A 836 -26.51 19.84 -14.10
C THR A 836 -24.99 19.98 -14.25
N TYR A 837 -24.38 20.88 -13.48
CA TYR A 837 -22.93 21.08 -13.46
C TYR A 837 -22.41 21.06 -12.02
N ASP A 838 -21.33 20.32 -11.77
CA ASP A 838 -20.72 20.18 -10.46
C ASP A 838 -19.74 21.32 -10.17
N ILE A 839 -20.10 22.15 -9.18
CA ILE A 839 -19.36 23.33 -8.73
C ILE A 839 -18.62 23.10 -7.40
N SER A 840 -18.27 21.85 -7.10
CA SER A 840 -17.59 21.47 -5.86
C SER A 840 -16.07 21.32 -6.07
N SER A 841 -15.25 22.07 -5.33
CA SER A 841 -13.79 21.94 -5.36
C SER A 841 -13.30 20.70 -4.58
N LYS A 842 -12.08 20.25 -4.86
CA LYS A 842 -11.34 19.24 -4.10
C LYS A 842 -10.25 19.93 -3.28
N PRO A 843 -10.31 19.92 -1.93
CA PRO A 843 -11.43 19.51 -1.04
C PRO A 843 -12.61 20.53 -1.03
N PRO A 844 -13.82 20.18 -0.50
CA PRO A 844 -14.15 18.98 0.28
C PRO A 844 -14.60 17.77 -0.54
N ALA A 845 -14.88 17.92 -1.84
CA ALA A 845 -15.29 16.81 -2.71
C ALA A 845 -14.08 16.08 -3.33
N THR A 846 -14.36 15.04 -4.11
CA THR A 846 -13.39 14.37 -5.00
C THR A 846 -13.60 14.79 -6.45
N VAL A 847 -12.68 14.40 -7.35
CA VAL A 847 -12.85 14.68 -8.79
C VAL A 847 -13.93 13.76 -9.39
N GLU A 848 -13.77 12.45 -9.24
CA GLU A 848 -14.79 11.43 -9.56
C GLU A 848 -15.85 11.36 -8.45
N TRP A 849 -17.07 10.94 -8.80
CA TRP A 849 -18.22 10.91 -7.88
C TRP A 849 -18.32 9.61 -7.06
N LEU A 850 -17.67 8.53 -7.52
CA LEU A 850 -17.61 7.20 -6.90
C LEU A 850 -16.18 6.67 -6.90
#